data_AF-A0A7V3FLT6-F1
#
_entry.id   AF-A0A7V3FLT6-F1
#
_cell.length_a   1.000
_cell.length_b   1.000
_cell.length_c   1.000
_cell.angle_alpha   90.00
_cell.angle_beta   90.00
_cell.angle_gamma   90.00
#
_symmetry.space_group_name_H-M   'P 1'
#
loop_
_entity.id
_entity.type
_entity.pdbx_description
1 polymer ?
#
loop_
_entity_poly.entity_id
_entity_poly.type
_entity_poly.pdbx_seq_one_letter_code
_entity_poly.pdbx_strand_id
1 'polypeptide(L)'
;MARLLEGGEAPGALSGALAGADGDLSLALSRQGGTFRAELERHWGAEGLEAMLHLAGEGDAQLFFEGLWGLGRELENRDRLPQAATVYGVLSEAARAAAAASPVESATSLGALAACARERLRTMRGEGSTGARFEFLSRRLAAQATDPAMLLGMTAAGLTFRMARVATLSRLAAAPTVSLVTRGWMPGALAYASGMFAESLAFTAGVRGGNALLGRPRDWTFDAVGREWAAGALTLVGLRATGALARGAGRALGPGEGLALSVTRAVLPQAGMLGGILLSHRLEARLGLRPRLADGTELTDALATLLHFHVGGRLAQGLLGPAWSRLERGLDLQAEALARRAPLRPRFPSSFGPFASPAPAGAGLGLPLRNAARPESLAELMSRPLFMSSDRNDPKGPRDPGAGPPLGRVRASSLEGPGTEAAMTREQFQDLWRTLRLTPDPALRRDLIGLLLNEARVSPEAIAFLSSLRDAEGNFQGRAEVLEQIDAGLRSLDVSALREFASGNPYALRSLFELGKGGNARALEAVQEMDFSPYLETASGDAARLVEISSPLRFAFEGGNASARRLVQGLGEPVVAALSREAERHVSESSMSDAAKAVQLLAVIGRGEGDAAVSALRRLREFPVELYENKEIEDFTVHSLYLMAQAGNPTAAELLASIELYTVAPGSAGLLLKLYRYGSEGSFLDLKELAEEGDLGAVSVLHDLALSGLRPAGDFLGRMNVAPILREARASDRALYALGLISQHGNLEAAQAFQGNAALANRLRGLLNADPYRLLSVITPEMLIEQYASVVEGFDALPLRARESISRGIIEAWQAEADKAAYYADNPGRVVTEDLIPQSFLVRRAAEGVERYRRADREAPPPRRSETRPSDRPGPKKPKRFVN
;
A
#
# COMPACT_ATOMS: atom_id res chain seq x y z
N MET A 1 -3.97 -19.36 -30.27
CA MET A 1 -4.31 -20.18 -29.09
C MET A 1 -5.70 -20.76 -29.21
N ALA A 2 -6.78 -19.96 -29.29
CA ALA A 2 -8.08 -20.43 -29.80
C ALA A 2 -7.87 -21.17 -31.13
N ARG A 3 -7.22 -20.56 -32.13
CA ARG A 3 -6.75 -21.25 -33.37
C ARG A 3 -5.75 -22.42 -33.21
N LEU A 4 -5.11 -22.61 -32.06
CA LEU A 4 -4.21 -23.77 -31.81
C LEU A 4 -4.99 -24.91 -31.14
N LEU A 5 -6.00 -24.58 -30.32
CA LEU A 5 -6.97 -25.48 -29.71
C LEU A 5 -8.14 -25.82 -30.68
N GLU A 6 -8.39 -24.92 -31.64
CA GLU A 6 -9.36 -24.99 -32.75
C GLU A 6 -8.65 -25.32 -34.08
N GLY A 7 -7.53 -26.03 -34.08
CA GLY A 7 -6.94 -26.64 -35.29
C GLY A 7 -6.10 -25.71 -36.19
N GLY A 8 -5.01 -26.17 -36.82
CA GLY A 8 -4.89 -27.51 -37.43
C GLY A 8 -6.02 -27.75 -38.43
N GLU A 9 -5.86 -28.64 -39.41
CA GLU A 9 -6.91 -28.92 -40.41
C GLU A 9 -8.26 -29.41 -39.82
N ALA A 10 -8.36 -29.64 -38.51
CA ALA A 10 -9.59 -30.01 -37.80
C ALA A 10 -9.92 -29.07 -36.60
N PRO A 11 -10.59 -27.93 -36.85
CA PRO A 11 -11.13 -27.09 -35.80
C PRO A 11 -12.16 -27.78 -34.92
N GLY A 12 -11.96 -27.74 -33.60
CA GLY A 12 -12.91 -28.27 -32.61
C GLY A 12 -12.56 -29.63 -32.00
N ALA A 13 -11.52 -30.33 -32.49
CA ALA A 13 -11.15 -31.63 -31.93
C ALA A 13 -10.58 -31.53 -30.50
N LEU A 14 -9.80 -30.48 -30.21
CA LEU A 14 -9.18 -30.31 -28.89
C LEU A 14 -10.15 -29.67 -27.89
N SER A 15 -10.93 -28.66 -28.31
CA SER A 15 -12.01 -28.12 -27.47
C SER A 15 -13.11 -29.16 -27.23
N GLY A 16 -13.42 -30.01 -28.21
CA GLY A 16 -14.35 -31.14 -28.07
C GLY A 16 -13.81 -32.23 -27.14
N ALA A 17 -12.53 -32.60 -27.25
CA ALA A 17 -11.89 -33.52 -26.31
C ALA A 17 -11.83 -32.95 -24.88
N LEU A 18 -11.65 -31.63 -24.73
CA LEU A 18 -11.69 -30.93 -23.44
C LEU A 18 -13.12 -30.70 -22.90
N ALA A 19 -14.15 -30.69 -23.76
CA ALA A 19 -15.54 -30.40 -23.40
C ALA A 19 -16.37 -31.65 -23.04
N GLY A 20 -15.84 -32.86 -23.23
CA GLY A 20 -16.33 -34.08 -22.59
C GLY A 20 -16.79 -35.21 -23.52
N ALA A 21 -16.35 -36.43 -23.20
CA ALA A 21 -17.18 -37.60 -22.83
C ALA A 21 -16.50 -38.94 -23.23
N ASP A 22 -15.82 -39.01 -24.39
CA ASP A 22 -15.19 -40.26 -24.89
C ASP A 22 -13.83 -40.04 -25.59
N GLY A 23 -13.32 -38.81 -25.62
CA GLY A 23 -12.10 -38.46 -26.37
C GLY A 23 -10.86 -38.41 -25.50
N ASP A 24 -10.06 -39.48 -25.50
CA ASP A 24 -8.70 -39.46 -24.92
C ASP A 24 -7.89 -38.31 -25.57
N LEU A 25 -7.60 -37.24 -24.82
CA LEU A 25 -6.79 -36.11 -25.32
C LEU A 25 -5.40 -36.59 -25.74
N SER A 26 -4.87 -37.65 -25.10
CA SER A 26 -3.61 -38.28 -25.51
C SER A 26 -3.75 -38.86 -26.92
N LEU A 27 -4.87 -39.53 -27.22
CA LEU A 27 -5.18 -40.01 -28.56
C LEU A 27 -5.35 -38.85 -29.55
N ALA A 28 -6.07 -37.79 -29.18
CA ALA A 28 -6.25 -36.61 -30.03
C ALA A 28 -4.90 -35.92 -30.33
N LEU A 29 -4.03 -35.79 -29.33
CA LEU A 29 -2.68 -35.24 -29.46
C LEU A 29 -1.75 -36.17 -30.23
N SER A 30 -1.90 -37.50 -30.10
CA SER A 30 -1.11 -38.48 -30.86
C SER A 30 -1.44 -38.46 -32.35
N ARG A 31 -2.68 -38.07 -32.70
CA ARG A 31 -3.12 -37.87 -34.09
C ARG A 31 -2.57 -36.58 -34.69
N GLN A 32 -2.26 -35.59 -33.86
CA GLN A 32 -1.56 -34.38 -34.29
C GLN A 32 -0.07 -34.72 -34.45
N GLY A 33 0.51 -34.44 -35.62
CA GLY A 33 1.91 -34.79 -35.91
C GLY A 33 2.91 -34.24 -34.88
N GLY A 34 4.12 -34.81 -34.82
CA GLY A 34 5.13 -34.42 -33.83
C GLY A 34 5.51 -32.93 -33.82
N THR A 35 5.30 -32.22 -34.93
CA THR A 35 5.44 -30.75 -35.02
C THR A 35 4.46 -30.00 -34.11
N PHE A 36 3.20 -30.44 -34.02
CA PHE A 36 2.20 -29.84 -33.17
C PHE A 36 2.53 -30.02 -31.69
N ARG A 37 2.99 -31.23 -31.30
CA ARG A 37 3.46 -31.48 -29.94
C ARG A 37 4.64 -30.58 -29.58
N ALA A 38 5.61 -30.43 -30.50
CA ALA A 38 6.75 -29.53 -30.29
C ALA A 38 6.33 -28.05 -30.17
N GLU A 39 5.31 -27.62 -30.92
CA GLU A 39 4.73 -26.27 -30.78
C GLU A 39 4.00 -26.08 -29.46
N LEU A 40 3.20 -27.06 -29.03
CA LEU A 40 2.55 -27.06 -27.73
C LEU A 40 3.58 -27.05 -26.59
N GLU A 41 4.61 -27.88 -26.66
CA GLU A 41 5.69 -27.92 -25.67
C GLU A 41 6.44 -26.59 -25.63
N ARG A 42 6.71 -25.96 -26.79
CA ARG A 42 7.31 -24.63 -26.85
C ARG A 42 6.42 -23.57 -26.22
N HIS A 43 5.11 -23.71 -26.33
CA HIS A 43 4.14 -22.72 -25.83
C HIS A 43 3.77 -22.90 -24.34
N TRP A 44 3.60 -24.15 -23.90
CA TRP A 44 3.18 -24.57 -22.56
C TRP A 44 4.34 -25.02 -21.68
N GLY A 45 5.55 -25.14 -22.23
CA GLY A 45 6.67 -25.79 -21.54
C GLY A 45 6.45 -27.30 -21.42
N ALA A 46 7.52 -28.05 -21.20
CA ALA A 46 7.45 -29.49 -20.98
C ALA A 46 6.54 -29.83 -19.79
N GLU A 47 6.74 -29.17 -18.64
CA GLU A 47 5.95 -29.41 -17.42
C GLU A 47 4.46 -29.08 -17.62
N GLY A 48 4.14 -27.96 -18.27
CA GLY A 48 2.75 -27.56 -18.49
C GLY A 48 2.02 -28.49 -19.46
N LEU A 49 2.73 -28.98 -20.49
CA LEU A 49 2.20 -29.98 -21.41
C LEU A 49 2.02 -31.34 -20.72
N GLU A 50 2.98 -31.77 -19.90
CA GLU A 50 2.89 -33.00 -19.12
C GLU A 50 1.72 -32.95 -18.12
N ALA A 51 1.55 -31.83 -17.42
CA ALA A 51 0.40 -31.62 -16.53
C ALA A 51 -0.93 -31.68 -17.29
N MET A 52 -1.04 -31.04 -18.46
CA MET A 52 -2.26 -31.16 -19.30
C MET A 52 -2.51 -32.59 -19.78
N LEU A 53 -1.46 -33.32 -20.15
CA LEU A 53 -1.56 -34.72 -20.56
C LEU A 53 -1.99 -35.62 -19.40
N HIS A 54 -1.48 -35.37 -18.19
CA HIS A 54 -1.89 -36.08 -16.98
C HIS A 54 -3.35 -35.77 -16.63
N LEU A 55 -3.75 -34.49 -16.67
CA LEU A 55 -5.14 -34.08 -16.43
C LEU A 55 -6.08 -34.72 -17.43
N ALA A 56 -5.69 -34.82 -18.70
CA ALA A 56 -6.53 -35.46 -19.69
C ALA A 56 -6.77 -36.96 -19.49
N GLY A 57 -5.92 -37.63 -18.70
CA GLY A 57 -6.14 -39.02 -18.29
C GLY A 57 -7.13 -39.16 -17.13
N GLU A 58 -7.56 -38.05 -16.53
CA GLU A 58 -8.51 -38.05 -15.41
C GLU A 58 -9.92 -38.34 -15.91
N GLY A 59 -10.50 -39.45 -15.44
CA GLY A 59 -11.82 -39.91 -15.88
C GLY A 59 -12.97 -39.23 -15.13
N ASP A 60 -12.70 -38.71 -13.92
CA ASP A 60 -13.67 -37.95 -13.15
C ASP A 60 -13.69 -36.49 -13.62
N ALA A 61 -14.84 -36.03 -14.11
CA ALA A 61 -14.99 -34.67 -14.61
C ALA A 61 -14.67 -33.60 -13.55
N GLN A 62 -15.05 -33.83 -12.29
CA GLN A 62 -14.76 -32.89 -11.21
C GLN A 62 -13.26 -32.80 -10.95
N LEU A 63 -12.56 -33.93 -10.83
CA LEU A 63 -11.11 -33.95 -10.63
C LEU A 63 -10.36 -33.32 -11.82
N PHE A 64 -10.83 -33.56 -13.05
CA PHE A 64 -10.28 -32.93 -14.25
C PHE A 64 -10.37 -31.40 -14.18
N PHE A 65 -11.55 -30.84 -13.86
CA PHE A 65 -11.74 -29.39 -13.79
C PHE A 65 -11.03 -28.75 -12.58
N GLU A 66 -10.99 -29.42 -11.42
CA GLU A 66 -10.19 -28.99 -10.27
C GLU A 66 -8.69 -28.99 -10.59
N GLY A 67 -8.23 -29.99 -11.33
CA GLY A 67 -6.86 -30.07 -11.80
C GLY A 67 -6.52 -28.98 -12.82
N LEU A 68 -7.43 -28.66 -13.76
CA LEU A 68 -7.28 -27.50 -14.66
C LEU A 68 -7.23 -26.18 -13.88
N TRP A 69 -8.06 -26.02 -12.85
CA TRP A 69 -7.99 -24.85 -11.97
C TRP A 69 -6.63 -24.75 -11.26
N GLY A 70 -6.13 -25.88 -10.74
CA GLY A 70 -4.80 -25.98 -10.14
C GLY A 70 -3.69 -25.57 -11.11
N LEU A 71 -3.72 -26.10 -12.34
CA LEU A 71 -2.78 -25.75 -13.41
C LEU A 71 -2.85 -24.26 -13.77
N GLY A 72 -4.05 -23.69 -13.87
CA GLY A 72 -4.25 -22.26 -14.12
C GLY A 72 -3.57 -21.41 -13.05
N ARG A 73 -3.76 -21.76 -11.76
CA ARG A 73 -3.13 -21.07 -10.62
C ARG A 73 -1.61 -21.23 -10.61
N GLU A 74 -1.10 -22.42 -10.93
CA GLU A 74 0.34 -22.67 -11.01
C GLU A 74 0.98 -21.82 -12.11
N LEU A 75 0.39 -21.80 -13.30
CA LEU A 75 0.85 -20.96 -14.42
C LEU A 75 0.79 -19.47 -14.05
N GLU A 76 -0.26 -19.04 -13.36
CA GLU A 76 -0.39 -17.68 -12.87
C GLU A 76 0.72 -17.31 -11.87
N ASN A 77 1.00 -18.18 -10.90
CA ASN A 77 2.07 -18.00 -9.92
C ASN A 77 3.46 -17.97 -10.56
N ARG A 78 3.62 -18.64 -11.71
CA ARG A 78 4.85 -18.64 -12.52
C ARG A 78 4.93 -17.46 -13.50
N ASP A 79 4.02 -16.47 -13.39
CA ASP A 79 3.87 -15.31 -14.29
C ASP A 79 3.67 -15.70 -15.77
N ARG A 80 3.11 -16.88 -16.03
CA ARG A 80 2.74 -17.37 -17.36
C ARG A 80 1.30 -17.00 -17.69
N LEU A 81 1.03 -15.70 -17.59
CA LEU A 81 -0.33 -15.14 -17.64
C LEU A 81 -1.09 -15.47 -18.95
N PRO A 82 -0.48 -15.46 -20.15
CA PRO A 82 -1.20 -15.85 -21.36
C PRO A 82 -1.70 -17.30 -21.30
N GLN A 83 -0.90 -18.21 -20.76
CA GLN A 83 -1.27 -19.61 -20.59
C GLN A 83 -2.31 -19.78 -19.49
N ALA A 84 -2.12 -19.15 -18.32
CA ALA A 84 -3.10 -19.16 -17.25
C ALA A 84 -4.46 -18.61 -17.69
N ALA A 85 -4.49 -17.49 -18.42
CA ALA A 85 -5.70 -16.93 -18.99
C ALA A 85 -6.36 -17.88 -20.00
N THR A 86 -5.57 -18.63 -20.77
CA THR A 86 -6.09 -19.66 -21.67
C THR A 86 -6.74 -20.80 -20.87
N VAL A 87 -6.07 -21.31 -19.82
CA VAL A 87 -6.62 -22.36 -18.95
C VAL A 87 -7.92 -21.89 -18.30
N TYR A 88 -7.96 -20.71 -17.70
CA TYR A 88 -9.18 -20.18 -17.08
C TYR A 88 -10.30 -19.94 -18.09
N GLY A 89 -9.97 -19.51 -19.31
CA GLY A 89 -10.95 -19.39 -20.41
C GLY A 89 -11.59 -20.73 -20.74
N VAL A 90 -10.76 -21.72 -21.08
CA VAL A 90 -11.21 -23.10 -21.37
C VAL A 90 -12.02 -23.67 -20.22
N LEU A 91 -11.52 -23.54 -18.99
CA LEU A 91 -12.18 -24.01 -17.78
C LEU A 91 -13.56 -23.38 -17.60
N SER A 92 -13.68 -22.06 -17.76
CA SER A 92 -14.94 -21.34 -17.57
C SER A 92 -16.01 -21.70 -18.61
N GLU A 93 -15.59 -22.07 -19.83
CA GLU A 93 -16.48 -22.47 -20.91
C GLU A 93 -16.87 -23.96 -20.78
N ALA A 94 -15.89 -24.83 -20.58
CA ALA A 94 -16.09 -26.28 -20.48
C ALA A 94 -16.84 -26.67 -19.20
N ALA A 95 -16.50 -26.10 -18.04
CA ALA A 95 -17.23 -26.38 -16.79
C ALA A 95 -18.69 -25.89 -16.85
N ARG A 96 -18.96 -24.80 -17.58
CA ARG A 96 -20.35 -24.34 -17.82
C ARG A 96 -21.14 -25.31 -18.70
N ALA A 97 -20.52 -25.81 -19.77
CA ALA A 97 -21.15 -26.81 -20.64
C ALA A 97 -21.40 -28.13 -19.88
N ALA A 98 -20.42 -28.58 -19.10
CA ALA A 98 -20.54 -29.78 -18.28
C ALA A 98 -21.60 -29.64 -17.19
N ALA A 99 -21.68 -28.49 -16.51
CA ALA A 99 -22.72 -28.22 -15.51
C ALA A 99 -24.13 -28.26 -16.10
N ALA A 100 -24.30 -27.85 -17.36
CA ALA A 100 -25.60 -27.92 -18.05
C ALA A 100 -26.02 -29.37 -18.43
N ALA A 101 -25.05 -30.28 -18.54
CA ALA A 101 -25.28 -31.68 -18.91
C ALA A 101 -25.27 -32.65 -17.72
N SER A 102 -24.81 -32.22 -16.54
CA SER A 102 -24.57 -33.08 -15.38
C SER A 102 -25.77 -33.15 -14.41
N PRO A 103 -25.83 -34.17 -13.54
CA PRO A 103 -26.79 -34.21 -12.43
C PRO A 103 -26.64 -32.99 -11.50
N VAL A 104 -27.71 -32.65 -10.77
CA VAL A 104 -27.85 -31.40 -9.98
C VAL A 104 -26.69 -31.16 -8.98
N GLU A 105 -26.19 -32.21 -8.32
CA GLU A 105 -25.10 -32.08 -7.33
C GLU A 105 -23.78 -31.68 -8.00
N SER A 106 -23.34 -32.39 -9.04
CA SER A 106 -22.13 -32.07 -9.81
C SER A 106 -22.27 -30.74 -10.56
N ALA A 107 -23.47 -30.39 -11.01
CA ALA A 107 -23.72 -29.11 -11.67
C ALA A 107 -23.40 -27.91 -10.76
N THR A 108 -23.62 -28.04 -9.45
CA THR A 108 -23.39 -26.96 -8.48
C THR A 108 -21.89 -26.72 -8.26
N SER A 109 -21.10 -27.77 -8.05
CA SER A 109 -19.64 -27.65 -7.87
C SER A 109 -18.94 -27.14 -9.13
N LEU A 110 -19.32 -27.68 -10.29
CA LEU A 110 -18.80 -27.24 -11.60
C LEU A 110 -19.21 -25.80 -11.91
N GLY A 111 -20.44 -25.41 -11.56
CA GLY A 111 -20.93 -24.04 -11.70
C GLY A 111 -20.11 -23.03 -10.88
N ALA A 112 -19.81 -23.37 -9.62
CA ALA A 112 -18.97 -22.55 -8.75
C ALA A 112 -17.55 -22.41 -9.31
N LEU A 113 -16.96 -23.50 -9.78
CA LEU A 113 -15.61 -23.52 -10.35
C LEU A 113 -15.53 -22.71 -11.66
N ALA A 114 -16.55 -22.80 -12.52
CA ALA A 114 -16.68 -21.98 -13.72
C ALA A 114 -16.78 -20.48 -13.39
N ALA A 115 -17.51 -20.13 -12.33
CA ALA A 115 -17.62 -18.74 -11.85
C ALA A 115 -16.28 -18.22 -11.33
N CYS A 116 -15.55 -19.01 -10.53
CA CYS A 116 -14.20 -18.66 -10.07
C CYS A 116 -13.20 -18.48 -11.22
N ALA A 117 -13.21 -19.39 -12.21
CA ALA A 117 -12.37 -19.29 -13.41
C ALA A 117 -12.64 -18.00 -14.19
N ARG A 118 -13.93 -17.64 -14.36
CA ARG A 118 -14.34 -16.41 -15.04
C ARG A 118 -13.92 -15.15 -14.30
N GLU A 119 -14.11 -15.11 -12.97
CA GLU A 119 -13.70 -13.97 -12.16
C GLU A 119 -12.17 -13.80 -12.18
N ARG A 120 -11.40 -14.90 -12.14
CA ARG A 120 -9.95 -14.82 -12.25
C ARG A 120 -9.49 -14.36 -13.63
N LEU A 121 -10.12 -14.85 -14.70
CA LEU A 121 -9.86 -14.40 -16.06
C LEU A 121 -10.16 -12.90 -16.25
N ARG A 122 -11.29 -12.43 -15.72
CA ARG A 122 -11.64 -11.01 -15.69
C ARG A 122 -10.58 -10.20 -14.95
N THR A 123 -10.20 -10.64 -13.76
CA THR A 123 -9.14 -10.02 -12.95
C THR A 123 -7.84 -9.87 -13.74
N MET A 124 -7.41 -10.92 -14.45
CA MET A 124 -6.20 -10.88 -15.29
C MET A 124 -6.32 -9.96 -16.50
N ARG A 125 -7.54 -9.76 -17.01
CA ARG A 125 -7.86 -8.78 -18.08
C ARG A 125 -8.01 -7.35 -17.54
N GLY A 126 -7.90 -7.14 -16.23
CA GLY A 126 -8.14 -5.84 -15.60
C GLY A 126 -9.63 -5.52 -15.38
N GLU A 127 -10.50 -6.49 -15.60
CA GLU A 127 -11.94 -6.48 -15.33
C GLU A 127 -12.22 -7.09 -13.94
N GLY A 128 -13.46 -6.98 -13.44
CA GLY A 128 -13.88 -7.59 -12.17
C GLY A 128 -13.68 -6.70 -10.93
N SER A 129 -13.83 -7.30 -9.75
CA SER A 129 -13.82 -6.55 -8.48
C SER A 129 -12.48 -5.85 -8.23
N THR A 130 -12.52 -4.65 -7.66
CA THR A 130 -11.30 -3.89 -7.34
C THR A 130 -10.39 -4.63 -6.35
N GLY A 131 -10.97 -5.38 -5.41
CA GLY A 131 -10.22 -6.22 -4.47
C GLY A 131 -9.43 -7.34 -5.15
N ALA A 132 -10.06 -8.13 -6.03
CA ALA A 132 -9.38 -9.20 -6.76
C ALA A 132 -8.28 -8.65 -7.68
N ARG A 133 -8.54 -7.51 -8.34
CA ARG A 133 -7.53 -6.80 -9.15
C ARG A 133 -6.36 -6.32 -8.32
N PHE A 134 -6.62 -5.66 -7.19
CA PHE A 134 -5.57 -5.20 -6.29
C PHE A 134 -4.71 -6.37 -5.78
N GLU A 135 -5.33 -7.47 -5.37
CA GLU A 135 -4.63 -8.68 -4.93
C GLU A 135 -3.76 -9.28 -6.05
N PHE A 136 -4.32 -9.45 -7.25
CA PHE A 136 -3.58 -9.94 -8.41
C PHE A 136 -2.39 -9.03 -8.76
N LEU A 137 -2.62 -7.72 -8.86
CA LEU A 137 -1.61 -6.74 -9.22
C LEU A 137 -0.53 -6.60 -8.14
N SER A 138 -0.88 -6.68 -6.86
CA SER A 138 0.09 -6.59 -5.74
C SER A 138 0.98 -7.82 -5.64
N ARG A 139 0.41 -9.03 -5.76
CA ARG A 139 1.20 -10.27 -5.85
C ARG A 139 2.14 -10.25 -7.04
N ARG A 140 1.65 -9.82 -8.21
CA ARG A 140 2.46 -9.69 -9.42
C ARG A 140 3.55 -8.64 -9.26
N LEU A 141 3.23 -7.48 -8.70
CA LEU A 141 4.19 -6.42 -8.39
C LEU A 141 5.29 -6.96 -7.47
N ALA A 142 4.94 -7.69 -6.41
CA ALA A 142 5.91 -8.28 -5.48
C ALA A 142 6.79 -9.34 -6.16
N ALA A 143 6.20 -10.25 -6.94
CA ALA A 143 6.94 -11.28 -7.68
C ALA A 143 7.87 -10.68 -8.73
N GLN A 144 7.38 -9.69 -9.49
CA GLN A 144 8.20 -8.97 -10.46
C GLN A 144 9.32 -8.23 -9.76
N ALA A 145 9.04 -7.39 -8.76
CA ALA A 145 10.01 -6.56 -8.04
C ALA A 145 11.17 -7.35 -7.40
N THR A 146 10.93 -8.64 -7.14
CA THR A 146 11.90 -9.56 -6.55
C THR A 146 12.56 -10.48 -7.58
N ASP A 147 12.29 -10.31 -8.88
CA ASP A 147 12.88 -11.15 -9.93
C ASP A 147 14.40 -10.95 -10.00
N PRO A 148 15.20 -11.96 -9.61
CA PRO A 148 16.65 -11.79 -9.52
C PRO A 148 17.28 -11.55 -10.89
N ALA A 149 16.69 -12.05 -11.98
CA ALA A 149 17.21 -11.80 -13.33
C ALA A 149 17.08 -10.31 -13.72
N MET A 150 15.95 -9.69 -13.39
CA MET A 150 15.72 -8.26 -13.64
C MET A 150 16.64 -7.39 -12.78
N LEU A 151 16.81 -7.74 -11.50
CA LEU A 151 17.74 -7.04 -10.60
C LEU A 151 19.19 -7.12 -11.09
N LEU A 152 19.65 -8.31 -11.49
CA LEU A 152 20.97 -8.51 -12.10
C LEU A 152 21.13 -7.67 -13.37
N GLY A 153 20.13 -7.69 -14.25
CA GLY A 153 20.10 -6.88 -15.46
C GLY A 153 20.24 -5.39 -15.18
N MET A 154 19.43 -4.84 -14.27
CA MET A 154 19.48 -3.42 -13.90
C MET A 154 20.79 -3.03 -13.21
N THR A 155 21.32 -3.87 -12.34
CA THR A 155 22.62 -3.63 -11.71
C THR A 155 23.74 -3.63 -12.74
N ALA A 156 23.80 -4.63 -13.64
CA ALA A 156 24.79 -4.69 -14.70
C ALA A 156 24.69 -3.49 -15.66
N ALA A 157 23.47 -3.10 -16.04
CA ALA A 157 23.20 -1.93 -16.86
C ALA A 157 23.72 -0.64 -16.19
N GLY A 158 23.39 -0.42 -14.92
CA GLY A 158 23.81 0.77 -14.17
C GLY A 158 25.32 0.87 -13.99
N LEU A 159 26.01 -0.26 -13.76
CA LEU A 159 27.48 -0.31 -13.71
C LEU A 159 28.08 0.05 -15.06
N THR A 160 27.60 -0.59 -16.12
CA THR A 160 28.12 -0.41 -17.48
C THR A 160 27.90 1.01 -17.98
N PHE A 161 26.72 1.59 -17.73
CA PHE A 161 26.41 2.99 -18.03
C PHE A 161 27.46 3.92 -17.43
N ARG A 162 27.73 3.79 -16.12
CA ARG A 162 28.67 4.65 -15.39
C ARG A 162 30.09 4.48 -15.88
N MET A 163 30.53 3.24 -16.11
CA MET A 163 31.88 2.95 -16.62
C MET A 163 32.07 3.53 -18.03
N ALA A 164 31.13 3.29 -18.94
CA ALA A 164 31.19 3.81 -20.30
C ALA A 164 31.16 5.34 -20.30
N ARG A 165 30.28 5.96 -19.49
CA ARG A 165 30.23 7.43 -19.34
C ARG A 165 31.56 7.99 -18.83
N VAL A 166 32.13 7.42 -17.77
CA VAL A 166 33.41 7.85 -17.21
C VAL A 166 34.55 7.68 -18.21
N ALA A 167 34.61 6.55 -18.93
CA ALA A 167 35.61 6.31 -19.96
C ALA A 167 35.51 7.33 -21.10
N THR A 168 34.30 7.62 -21.57
CA THR A 168 34.06 8.61 -22.62
C THR A 168 34.41 10.02 -22.16
N LEU A 169 34.01 10.42 -20.94
CA LEU A 169 34.37 11.72 -20.37
C LEU A 169 35.89 11.85 -20.18
N SER A 170 36.55 10.80 -19.69
CA SER A 170 38.01 10.80 -19.50
C SER A 170 38.74 10.96 -20.83
N ARG A 171 38.28 10.25 -21.87
CA ARG A 171 38.86 10.35 -23.22
C ARG A 171 38.63 11.73 -23.84
N LEU A 172 37.45 12.30 -23.66
CA LEU A 172 37.13 13.64 -24.17
C LEU A 172 37.87 14.74 -23.40
N ALA A 173 38.06 14.58 -22.09
CA ALA A 173 38.86 15.50 -21.28
C ALA A 173 40.35 15.44 -21.63
N ALA A 174 40.86 14.27 -22.01
CA ALA A 174 42.24 14.07 -22.47
C ALA A 174 42.48 14.52 -23.92
N ALA A 175 41.42 14.80 -24.70
CA ALA A 175 41.57 15.17 -26.10
C ALA A 175 42.18 16.58 -26.23
N PRO A 176 43.34 16.74 -26.90
CA PRO A 176 44.04 18.02 -26.99
C PRO A 176 43.34 19.05 -27.90
N THR A 177 42.42 18.62 -28.78
CA THR A 177 41.77 19.48 -29.77
C THR A 177 40.62 20.29 -29.18
N VAL A 178 40.65 21.61 -29.41
CA VAL A 178 39.57 22.54 -29.05
C VAL A 178 38.53 22.53 -30.18
N SER A 179 37.46 21.78 -30.03
CA SER A 179 36.34 21.77 -30.98
C SER A 179 35.03 21.92 -30.24
N LEU A 180 33.98 22.33 -30.96
CA LEU A 180 32.62 22.39 -30.43
C LEU A 180 32.15 20.99 -29.92
N VAL A 181 32.72 19.93 -30.52
CA VAL A 181 32.52 18.53 -30.14
C VAL A 181 33.22 18.16 -28.83
N THR A 182 34.36 18.79 -28.50
CA THR A 182 35.18 18.46 -27.32
C THR A 182 35.03 19.43 -26.15
N ARG A 183 34.57 20.67 -26.36
CA ARG A 183 34.44 21.69 -25.29
C ARG A 183 33.06 22.38 -25.19
N GLY A 184 32.09 21.98 -26.01
CA GLY A 184 30.71 22.50 -25.97
C GLY A 184 29.76 21.67 -25.10
N TRP A 185 28.47 21.64 -25.47
CA TRP A 185 27.45 20.76 -24.86
C TRP A 185 27.54 19.30 -25.36
N MET A 186 28.24 19.08 -26.48
CA MET A 186 28.34 17.81 -27.19
C MET A 186 29.13 16.71 -26.46
N PRO A 187 30.22 16.98 -25.70
CA PRO A 187 30.90 15.98 -24.90
C PRO A 187 29.95 15.28 -23.92
N GLY A 188 29.10 16.06 -23.25
CA GLY A 188 28.07 15.53 -22.36
C GLY A 188 27.10 14.63 -23.13
N ALA A 189 26.57 15.13 -24.26
CA ALA A 189 25.64 14.35 -25.09
C ALA A 189 26.25 13.03 -25.59
N LEU A 190 27.51 13.04 -26.06
CA LEU A 190 28.23 11.85 -26.52
C LEU A 190 28.53 10.87 -25.38
N ALA A 191 28.98 11.37 -24.22
CA ALA A 191 29.19 10.54 -23.04
C ALA A 191 27.88 9.87 -22.59
N TYR A 192 26.78 10.61 -22.60
CA TYR A 192 25.45 10.05 -22.31
C TYR A 192 25.00 9.02 -23.34
N ALA A 193 25.15 9.30 -24.64
CA ALA A 193 24.76 8.39 -25.71
C ALA A 193 25.57 7.08 -25.67
N SER A 194 26.88 7.19 -25.47
CA SER A 194 27.76 6.01 -25.32
C SER A 194 27.41 5.18 -24.08
N GLY A 195 27.14 5.85 -22.96
CA GLY A 195 26.64 5.22 -21.74
C GLY A 195 25.34 4.47 -21.98
N MET A 196 24.36 5.11 -22.63
CA MET A 196 23.05 4.50 -22.93
C MET A 196 23.16 3.28 -23.84
N PHE A 197 23.99 3.36 -24.87
CA PHE A 197 24.21 2.23 -25.77
C PHE A 197 24.79 1.04 -25.01
N ALA A 198 25.83 1.27 -24.19
CA ALA A 198 26.42 0.23 -23.37
C ALA A 198 25.45 -0.32 -22.30
N GLU A 199 24.67 0.56 -21.67
CA GLU A 199 23.62 0.23 -20.70
C GLU A 199 22.57 -0.70 -21.29
N SER A 200 22.06 -0.39 -22.49
CA SER A 200 21.04 -1.20 -23.17
C SER A 200 21.53 -2.62 -23.47
N LEU A 201 22.78 -2.76 -23.94
CA LEU A 201 23.37 -4.07 -24.22
C LEU A 201 23.60 -4.87 -22.93
N ALA A 202 24.14 -4.22 -21.90
CA ALA A 202 24.38 -4.84 -20.60
C ALA A 202 23.07 -5.25 -19.91
N PHE A 203 22.01 -4.47 -20.06
CA PHE A 203 20.68 -4.81 -19.57
C PHE A 203 20.16 -6.08 -20.24
N THR A 204 20.11 -6.12 -21.58
CA THR A 204 19.63 -7.30 -22.32
C THR A 204 20.46 -8.54 -22.00
N ALA A 205 21.79 -8.42 -21.98
CA ALA A 205 22.68 -9.53 -21.64
C ALA A 205 22.51 -9.98 -20.19
N GLY A 206 22.37 -9.04 -19.25
CA GLY A 206 22.21 -9.31 -17.82
C GLY A 206 20.87 -9.99 -17.50
N VAL A 207 19.76 -9.52 -18.07
CA VAL A 207 18.45 -10.15 -17.89
C VAL A 207 18.43 -11.55 -18.51
N ARG A 208 18.94 -11.73 -19.73
CA ARG A 208 18.99 -13.05 -20.37
C ARG A 208 19.92 -14.02 -19.65
N GLY A 209 21.11 -13.55 -19.25
CA GLY A 209 22.06 -14.32 -18.47
C GLY A 209 21.48 -14.72 -17.11
N GLY A 210 20.86 -13.78 -16.40
CA GLY A 210 20.17 -14.06 -15.13
C GLY A 210 19.06 -15.11 -15.29
N ASN A 211 18.24 -15.00 -16.33
CA ASN A 211 17.21 -15.99 -16.62
C ASN A 211 17.80 -17.38 -16.94
N ALA A 212 18.86 -17.44 -17.75
CA ALA A 212 19.53 -18.69 -18.07
C ALA A 212 20.17 -19.35 -16.84
N LEU A 213 20.75 -18.55 -15.92
CA LEU A 213 21.29 -19.03 -14.65
C LEU A 213 20.20 -19.61 -13.72
N LEU A 214 18.97 -19.11 -13.81
CA LEU A 214 17.81 -19.63 -13.08
C LEU A 214 17.15 -20.83 -13.78
N GLY A 215 17.77 -21.38 -14.82
CA GLY A 215 17.22 -22.49 -15.60
C GLY A 215 16.01 -22.11 -16.46
N ARG A 216 15.68 -20.82 -16.60
CA ARG A 216 14.57 -20.40 -17.45
C ARG A 216 15.01 -20.45 -18.92
N PRO A 217 14.34 -21.21 -19.78
CA PRO A 217 14.72 -21.30 -21.19
C PRO A 217 14.62 -19.94 -21.85
N ARG A 218 15.66 -19.55 -22.61
CA ARG A 218 15.70 -18.29 -23.35
C ARG A 218 16.10 -18.55 -24.79
N ASP A 219 15.38 -17.90 -25.70
CA ASP A 219 15.67 -17.93 -27.12
C ASP A 219 16.84 -16.99 -27.43
N TRP A 220 18.01 -17.54 -27.71
CA TRP A 220 19.24 -16.79 -28.04
C TRP A 220 19.36 -16.40 -29.52
N THR A 221 18.31 -16.59 -30.32
CA THR A 221 18.30 -16.12 -31.71
C THR A 221 18.51 -14.60 -31.78
N PHE A 222 19.16 -14.16 -32.85
CA PHE A 222 19.45 -12.75 -33.08
C PHE A 222 18.18 -11.88 -33.08
N ASP A 223 17.08 -12.40 -33.62
CA ASP A 223 15.80 -11.70 -33.64
C ASP A 223 15.20 -11.50 -32.24
N ALA A 224 15.34 -12.50 -31.35
CA ALA A 224 14.87 -12.39 -29.97
C ALA A 224 15.76 -11.42 -29.17
N VAL A 225 17.09 -11.50 -29.31
CA VAL A 225 18.03 -10.55 -28.69
C VAL A 225 17.77 -9.13 -29.18
N GLY A 226 17.62 -8.96 -30.50
CA GLY A 226 17.42 -7.66 -31.14
C GLY A 226 16.13 -6.99 -30.71
N ARG A 227 15.02 -7.75 -30.60
CA ARG A 227 13.74 -7.23 -30.09
C ARG A 227 13.84 -6.79 -28.63
N GLU A 228 14.47 -7.60 -27.77
CA GLU A 228 14.65 -7.25 -26.35
C GLU A 228 15.58 -6.05 -26.17
N TRP A 229 16.65 -5.95 -26.96
CA TRP A 229 17.53 -4.80 -26.98
C TRP A 229 16.80 -3.53 -27.44
N ALA A 230 16.01 -3.61 -28.52
CA ALA A 230 15.23 -2.49 -29.03
C ALA A 230 14.21 -1.99 -27.98
N ALA A 231 13.54 -2.91 -27.28
CA ALA A 231 12.62 -2.57 -26.18
C ALA A 231 13.37 -1.89 -25.02
N GLY A 232 14.51 -2.44 -24.59
CA GLY A 232 15.36 -1.83 -23.56
C GLY A 232 15.87 -0.44 -23.95
N ALA A 233 16.28 -0.25 -25.21
CA ALA A 233 16.73 1.03 -25.73
C ALA A 233 15.58 2.07 -25.75
N LEU A 234 14.38 1.67 -26.17
CA LEU A 234 13.19 2.53 -26.12
C LEU A 234 12.85 2.94 -24.69
N THR A 235 12.98 2.02 -23.73
CA THR A 235 12.75 2.30 -22.31
C THR A 235 13.71 3.37 -21.81
N LEU A 236 15.01 3.22 -22.11
CA LEU A 236 16.00 4.22 -21.73
C LEU A 236 15.74 5.58 -22.40
N VAL A 237 15.37 5.60 -23.68
CA VAL A 237 15.03 6.85 -24.38
C VAL A 237 13.80 7.52 -23.75
N GLY A 238 12.75 6.75 -23.46
CA GLY A 238 11.53 7.22 -22.81
C GLY A 238 11.82 7.86 -21.46
N LEU A 239 12.55 7.15 -20.60
CA LEU A 239 13.01 7.64 -19.29
C LEU A 239 13.78 8.96 -19.36
N ARG A 240 14.64 9.11 -20.38
CA ARG A 240 15.46 10.32 -20.54
C ARG A 240 14.65 11.48 -21.07
N ALA A 241 13.76 11.24 -22.03
CA ALA A 241 12.87 12.25 -22.57
C ALA A 241 11.96 12.81 -21.47
N THR A 242 11.29 11.95 -20.71
CA THR A 242 10.42 12.37 -19.62
C THR A 242 11.20 12.95 -18.44
N GLY A 243 12.41 12.46 -18.14
CA GLY A 243 13.29 13.07 -17.15
C GLY A 243 13.80 14.47 -17.56
N ALA A 244 14.00 14.72 -18.85
CA ALA A 244 14.30 16.05 -19.36
C ALA A 244 13.08 16.99 -19.22
N LEU A 245 11.89 16.50 -19.56
CA LEU A 245 10.64 17.24 -19.38
C LEU A 245 10.35 17.55 -17.91
N ALA A 246 10.50 16.56 -17.01
CA ALA A 246 10.33 16.73 -15.57
C ALA A 246 11.30 17.79 -15.01
N ARG A 247 12.56 17.79 -15.46
CA ARG A 247 13.54 18.84 -15.08
C ARG A 247 13.18 20.20 -15.67
N GLY A 248 12.67 20.25 -16.90
CA GLY A 248 12.17 21.47 -17.52
C GLY A 248 11.01 22.07 -16.74
N ALA A 249 10.00 21.25 -16.42
CA ALA A 249 8.86 21.61 -15.59
C ALA A 249 9.31 22.08 -14.19
N GLY A 250 10.25 21.36 -13.56
CA GLY A 250 10.80 21.75 -12.27
C GLY A 250 11.52 23.10 -12.28
N ARG A 251 12.13 23.50 -13.41
CA ARG A 251 12.71 24.84 -13.58
C ARG A 251 11.65 25.90 -13.85
N ALA A 252 10.63 25.57 -14.66
CA ALA A 252 9.55 26.49 -14.99
C ALA A 252 8.69 26.85 -13.76
N LEU A 253 8.52 25.91 -12.83
CA LEU A 253 7.84 26.14 -11.55
C LEU A 253 8.63 27.02 -10.56
N GLY A 254 9.84 27.45 -10.94
CA GLY A 254 10.61 28.44 -10.21
C GLY A 254 11.19 27.96 -8.86
N PRO A 255 12.01 28.80 -8.21
CA PRO A 255 12.58 28.54 -6.90
C PRO A 255 11.59 28.78 -5.75
N GLY A 256 10.27 28.66 -5.95
CA GLY A 256 9.28 29.02 -4.93
C GLY A 256 9.46 28.25 -3.61
N GLU A 257 9.45 28.98 -2.51
CA GLU A 257 9.54 28.45 -1.15
C GLU A 257 8.13 28.07 -0.66
N GLY A 258 7.67 26.87 -0.99
CA GLY A 258 6.36 26.37 -0.54
C GLY A 258 6.32 24.86 -0.39
N LEU A 259 5.49 24.38 0.53
CA LEU A 259 5.32 22.95 0.82
C LEU A 259 4.89 22.17 -0.43
N ALA A 260 3.94 22.71 -1.20
CA ALA A 260 3.53 22.18 -2.51
C ALA A 260 4.72 22.02 -3.48
N LEU A 261 5.66 22.96 -3.48
CA LEU A 261 6.84 22.93 -4.34
C LEU A 261 7.88 21.90 -3.87
N SER A 262 7.99 21.69 -2.55
CA SER A 262 8.86 20.65 -1.98
C SER A 262 8.37 19.23 -2.29
N VAL A 263 7.06 18.99 -2.16
CA VAL A 263 6.41 17.74 -2.56
C VAL A 263 6.55 17.55 -4.06
N THR A 264 6.29 18.60 -4.85
CA THR A 264 6.46 18.55 -6.31
C THR A 264 7.91 18.20 -6.67
N ARG A 265 8.93 18.77 -6.01
CA ARG A 265 10.34 18.43 -6.30
C ARG A 265 10.71 16.98 -5.94
N ALA A 266 10.06 16.38 -4.94
CA ALA A 266 10.28 14.97 -4.59
C ALA A 266 9.53 14.02 -5.54
N VAL A 267 8.29 14.36 -5.89
CA VAL A 267 7.40 13.52 -6.71
C VAL A 267 7.70 13.65 -8.20
N LEU A 268 8.02 14.85 -8.70
CA LEU A 268 8.19 15.12 -10.13
C LEU A 268 9.29 14.26 -10.80
N PRO A 269 10.45 13.97 -10.17
CA PRO A 269 11.40 13.02 -10.73
C PRO A 269 10.84 11.61 -10.85
N GLN A 270 10.11 11.13 -9.83
CA GLN A 270 9.51 9.80 -9.83
C GLN A 270 8.37 9.71 -10.85
N ALA A 271 7.53 10.74 -10.94
CA ALA A 271 6.47 10.85 -11.93
C ALA A 271 7.03 10.92 -13.35
N GLY A 272 8.12 11.67 -13.56
CA GLY A 272 8.84 11.70 -14.83
C GLY A 272 9.40 10.33 -15.20
N MET A 273 9.97 9.61 -14.24
CA MET A 273 10.46 8.25 -14.45
C MET A 273 9.34 7.27 -14.80
N LEU A 274 8.27 7.24 -14.01
CA LEU A 274 7.08 6.42 -14.28
C LEU A 274 6.47 6.74 -15.64
N GLY A 275 6.31 8.02 -15.97
CA GLY A 275 5.83 8.47 -17.27
C GLY A 275 6.73 8.04 -18.43
N GLY A 276 8.04 7.96 -18.20
CA GLY A 276 9.00 7.46 -19.20
C GLY A 276 8.86 5.97 -19.47
N ILE A 277 8.61 5.19 -18.41
CA ILE A 277 8.35 3.75 -18.52
C ILE A 277 7.03 3.50 -19.26
N LEU A 278 5.96 4.20 -18.87
CA LEU A 278 4.66 4.12 -19.55
C LEU A 278 4.76 4.52 -21.02
N LEU A 279 5.46 5.62 -21.32
CA LEU A 279 5.69 6.04 -22.71
C LEU A 279 6.42 4.95 -23.50
N SER A 280 7.42 4.31 -22.92
CA SER A 280 8.13 3.21 -23.58
C SER A 280 7.22 2.01 -23.84
N HIS A 281 6.46 1.56 -22.83
CA HIS A 281 5.54 0.44 -22.99
C HIS A 281 4.56 0.68 -24.14
N ARG A 282 4.02 1.90 -24.25
CA ARG A 282 3.14 2.29 -25.37
C ARG A 282 3.86 2.29 -26.71
N LEU A 283 5.12 2.75 -26.77
CA LEU A 283 5.92 2.72 -28.00
C LEU A 283 6.27 1.29 -28.42
N GLU A 284 6.67 0.43 -27.49
CA GLU A 284 6.94 -0.99 -27.72
C GLU A 284 5.69 -1.71 -28.24
N ALA A 285 4.53 -1.45 -27.62
CA ALA A 285 3.26 -2.02 -28.03
C ALA A 285 2.76 -1.50 -29.39
N ARG A 286 3.13 -0.28 -29.78
CA ARG A 286 2.87 0.27 -31.11
C ARG A 286 3.79 -0.29 -32.18
N LEU A 287 5.05 -0.55 -31.83
CA LEU A 287 6.05 -1.13 -32.74
C LEU A 287 5.97 -2.66 -32.83
N GLY A 288 5.07 -3.30 -32.09
CA GLY A 288 4.93 -4.76 -32.06
C GLY A 288 6.11 -5.46 -31.38
N LEU A 289 6.92 -4.73 -30.61
CA LEU A 289 8.03 -5.28 -29.81
C LEU A 289 7.50 -5.94 -28.53
N ARG A 290 6.35 -5.48 -28.03
CA ARG A 290 5.66 -6.03 -26.87
C ARG A 290 4.19 -6.30 -27.23
N PRO A 291 3.58 -7.39 -26.75
CA PRO A 291 2.14 -7.57 -26.86
C PRO A 291 1.40 -6.45 -26.11
N ARG A 292 0.30 -5.95 -26.69
CA ARG A 292 -0.59 -5.03 -25.98
C ARG A 292 -1.22 -5.76 -24.80
N LEU A 293 -0.94 -5.29 -23.60
CA LEU A 293 -1.60 -5.73 -22.37
C LEU A 293 -2.83 -4.86 -22.12
N ALA A 294 -3.79 -5.35 -21.35
CA ALA A 294 -4.95 -4.57 -20.95
C ALA A 294 -4.51 -3.37 -20.10
N ASP A 295 -5.13 -2.20 -20.32
CA ASP A 295 -4.68 -0.89 -19.83
C ASP A 295 -4.36 -0.85 -18.32
N GLY A 296 -5.11 -1.59 -17.49
CA GLY A 296 -4.88 -1.64 -16.04
C GLY A 296 -3.57 -2.32 -15.62
N THR A 297 -3.08 -3.28 -16.41
CA THR A 297 -1.84 -4.01 -16.10
C THR A 297 -0.57 -3.25 -16.50
N GLU A 298 -0.69 -2.28 -17.43
CA GLU A 298 0.43 -1.47 -17.90
C GLU A 298 1.03 -0.62 -16.77
N LEU A 299 0.18 -0.05 -15.91
CA LEU A 299 0.62 0.77 -14.77
C LEU A 299 1.36 -0.06 -13.72
N THR A 300 0.86 -1.25 -13.39
CA THR A 300 1.52 -2.14 -12.42
C THR A 300 2.87 -2.61 -12.93
N ASP A 301 2.97 -3.01 -14.20
CA ASP A 301 4.24 -3.38 -14.82
C ASP A 301 5.22 -2.19 -14.83
N ALA A 302 4.71 -0.96 -15.01
CA ALA A 302 5.53 0.25 -14.96
C ALA A 302 6.02 0.57 -13.54
N LEU A 303 5.17 0.38 -12.52
CA LEU A 303 5.55 0.53 -11.11
C LEU A 303 6.57 -0.53 -10.67
N ALA A 304 6.41 -1.79 -11.10
CA ALA A 304 7.38 -2.84 -10.86
C ALA A 304 8.73 -2.48 -11.47
N THR A 305 8.72 -2.00 -12.72
CA THR A 305 9.93 -1.55 -13.42
C THR A 305 10.57 -0.34 -12.71
N LEU A 306 9.78 0.60 -12.22
CA LEU A 306 10.26 1.73 -11.41
C LEU A 306 10.96 1.25 -10.13
N LEU A 307 10.38 0.28 -9.44
CA LEU A 307 10.96 -0.32 -8.24
C LEU A 307 12.29 -1.02 -8.56
N HIS A 308 12.36 -1.78 -9.66
CA HIS A 308 13.62 -2.38 -10.14
C HIS A 308 14.72 -1.37 -10.38
N PHE A 309 14.40 -0.23 -10.99
CA PHE A 309 15.38 0.82 -11.20
C PHE A 309 15.90 1.39 -9.88
N HIS A 310 15.04 1.57 -8.88
CA HIS A 310 15.47 2.04 -7.56
C HIS A 310 16.35 1.01 -6.84
N VAL A 311 15.94 -0.26 -6.83
CA VAL A 311 16.70 -1.33 -6.16
C VAL A 311 18.01 -1.59 -6.91
N GLY A 312 17.95 -1.84 -8.20
CA GLY A 312 19.12 -2.08 -9.05
C GLY A 312 20.09 -0.91 -9.06
N GLY A 313 19.59 0.33 -9.05
CA GLY A 313 20.39 1.54 -8.95
C GLY A 313 21.11 1.68 -7.60
N ARG A 314 20.45 1.34 -6.49
CA ARG A 314 21.09 1.32 -5.15
C ARG A 314 22.14 0.21 -5.05
N LEU A 315 21.86 -0.98 -5.58
CA LEU A 315 22.83 -2.09 -5.63
C LEU A 315 24.08 -1.71 -6.44
N ALA A 316 23.90 -1.10 -7.61
CA ALA A 316 25.03 -0.62 -8.42
C ALA A 316 25.85 0.46 -7.68
N GLN A 317 25.19 1.36 -6.95
CA GLN A 317 25.89 2.36 -6.12
C GLN A 317 26.65 1.72 -4.96
N GLY A 318 26.05 0.71 -4.31
CA GLY A 318 26.70 -0.05 -3.24
C GLY A 318 27.95 -0.78 -3.73
N LEU A 319 27.89 -1.42 -4.90
CA LEU A 319 29.01 -2.16 -5.49
C LEU A 319 30.17 -1.25 -5.92
N LEU A 320 29.89 -0.06 -6.45
CA LEU A 320 30.94 0.90 -6.86
C LEU A 320 31.51 1.71 -5.69
N GLY A 321 30.75 1.84 -4.61
CA GLY A 321 31.13 2.53 -3.39
C GLY A 321 31.23 4.06 -3.50
N PRO A 322 31.55 4.74 -2.38
CA PRO A 322 31.61 6.20 -2.31
C PRO A 322 32.76 6.82 -3.13
N ALA A 323 33.86 6.08 -3.33
CA ALA A 323 35.00 6.55 -4.12
C ALA A 323 34.63 6.80 -5.57
N TRP A 324 33.86 5.90 -6.18
CA TRP A 324 33.37 6.06 -7.54
C TRP A 324 32.43 7.27 -7.67
N SER A 325 31.51 7.44 -6.73
CA SER A 325 30.62 8.62 -6.70
C SER A 325 31.37 9.95 -6.55
N ARG A 326 32.56 9.94 -5.92
CA ARG A 326 33.45 11.11 -5.87
C ARG A 326 34.15 11.33 -7.22
N LEU A 327 34.63 10.27 -7.86
CA LEU A 327 35.24 10.34 -9.20
C LEU A 327 34.24 10.88 -10.23
N GLU A 328 33.02 10.35 -10.27
CA GLU A 328 31.95 10.77 -11.19
C GLU A 328 31.61 12.25 -11.00
N ARG A 329 31.43 12.70 -9.76
CA ARG A 329 31.21 14.13 -9.44
C ARG A 329 32.40 15.00 -9.85
N GLY A 330 33.63 14.53 -9.65
CA GLY A 330 34.84 15.24 -10.05
C GLY A 330 34.91 15.46 -11.56
N LEU A 331 34.64 14.40 -12.35
CA LEU A 331 34.60 14.48 -13.81
C LEU A 331 33.47 15.38 -14.31
N ASP A 332 32.30 15.35 -13.66
CA ASP A 332 31.18 16.23 -14.02
C ASP A 332 31.51 17.70 -13.75
N LEU A 333 32.12 18.03 -12.60
CA LEU A 333 32.56 19.39 -12.29
C LEU A 333 33.65 19.87 -13.27
N GLN A 334 34.57 18.99 -13.66
CA GLN A 334 35.58 19.31 -14.68
C GLN A 334 34.94 19.55 -16.04
N ALA A 335 34.00 18.70 -16.47
CA ALA A 335 33.27 18.87 -17.72
C ALA A 335 32.46 20.17 -17.72
N GLU A 336 31.80 20.51 -16.61
CA GLU A 336 31.06 21.76 -16.46
C GLU A 336 31.99 22.98 -16.44
N ALA A 337 33.12 22.90 -15.75
CA ALA A 337 34.13 23.97 -15.74
C ALA A 337 34.69 24.22 -17.14
N LEU A 338 34.93 23.17 -17.92
CA LEU A 338 35.35 23.28 -19.32
C LEU A 338 34.25 23.89 -20.20
N ALA A 339 32.99 23.49 -20.01
CA ALA A 339 31.85 24.05 -20.74
C ALA A 339 31.62 25.53 -20.43
N ARG A 340 31.77 25.94 -19.16
CA ARG A 340 31.68 27.35 -18.74
C ARG A 340 32.85 28.19 -19.22
N ARG A 341 34.05 27.60 -19.31
CA ARG A 341 35.28 28.28 -19.76
C ARG A 341 35.35 28.47 -21.26
N ALA A 342 34.54 27.79 -22.07
CA ALA A 342 34.49 28.00 -23.51
C ALA A 342 33.81 29.35 -23.82
N PRO A 343 34.55 30.45 -24.01
CA PRO A 343 33.98 31.76 -24.24
C PRO A 343 33.85 31.89 -25.75
N LEU A 344 32.93 31.13 -26.33
CA LEU A 344 32.57 31.30 -27.71
C LEU A 344 31.07 31.47 -27.71
N ARG A 345 30.63 32.73 -27.74
CA ARG A 345 29.47 33.07 -28.58
C ARG A 345 29.78 32.41 -29.92
N PRO A 346 29.11 31.31 -30.30
CA PRO A 346 29.24 30.86 -31.66
C PRO A 346 28.79 32.06 -32.50
N ARG A 347 29.73 32.66 -33.26
CA ARG A 347 29.36 33.42 -34.45
C ARG A 347 28.77 32.37 -35.40
N PHE A 348 27.54 31.97 -35.14
CA PHE A 348 26.73 31.36 -36.17
C PHE A 348 26.67 32.39 -37.30
N PRO A 349 26.99 32.03 -38.55
CA PRO A 349 26.66 32.91 -39.67
C PRO A 349 25.17 33.24 -39.55
N SER A 350 24.86 34.53 -39.54
CA SER A 350 23.54 35.13 -39.25
C SER A 350 22.47 34.82 -40.31
N SER A 351 22.60 33.71 -41.02
CA SER A 351 21.71 33.30 -42.12
C SER A 351 20.78 32.14 -41.75
N PHE A 352 20.73 31.70 -40.49
CA PHE A 352 19.68 30.79 -40.01
C PHE A 352 18.76 31.53 -39.05
N GLY A 353 17.56 31.85 -39.54
CA GLY A 353 16.49 32.56 -38.85
C GLY A 353 15.81 31.78 -37.71
N PRO A 354 14.68 32.28 -37.18
CA PRO A 354 14.19 32.02 -35.83
C PRO A 354 13.37 30.72 -35.71
N PHE A 355 13.97 29.57 -36.05
CA PHE A 355 13.42 28.25 -35.75
C PHE A 355 14.54 27.35 -35.21
N ALA A 356 14.81 27.40 -33.92
CA ALA A 356 15.73 26.47 -33.25
C ALA A 356 15.30 26.16 -31.81
N SER A 357 14.33 25.25 -31.69
CA SER A 357 14.22 24.17 -30.69
C SER A 357 12.93 23.36 -30.97
N PRO A 358 12.88 22.01 -30.86
CA PRO A 358 13.89 20.98 -31.13
C PRO A 358 13.38 19.83 -32.06
N ALA A 359 14.31 18.92 -32.44
CA ALA A 359 14.17 17.56 -33.04
C ALA A 359 14.21 17.41 -34.59
N PRO A 360 14.57 16.23 -35.14
CA PRO A 360 15.64 15.28 -34.82
C PRO A 360 16.58 15.02 -36.03
N ALA A 361 17.55 14.12 -35.83
CA ALA A 361 18.69 13.80 -36.68
C ALA A 361 18.37 13.38 -38.14
N GLY A 362 19.27 13.76 -39.06
CA GLY A 362 19.40 13.13 -40.36
C GLY A 362 20.08 14.01 -41.41
N ALA A 363 21.42 14.03 -41.45
CA ALA A 363 22.23 14.21 -42.65
C ALA A 363 23.72 14.24 -42.29
N GLY A 364 24.52 13.48 -43.04
CA GLY A 364 25.97 13.41 -42.89
C GLY A 364 26.73 14.53 -43.61
N LEU A 365 28.00 14.24 -43.86
CA LEU A 365 29.08 15.07 -44.44
C LEU A 365 29.75 15.97 -43.39
N GLY A 366 31.06 15.96 -43.20
CA GLY A 366 32.15 15.66 -44.13
C GLY A 366 33.07 16.87 -44.06
N LEU A 367 34.13 16.81 -43.23
CA LEU A 367 35.08 17.90 -43.07
C LEU A 367 36.50 17.43 -43.42
N PRO A 368 37.28 18.24 -44.14
CA PRO A 368 38.62 17.86 -44.58
C PRO A 368 39.59 17.90 -43.39
N LEU A 369 40.29 16.79 -43.18
CA LEU A 369 41.46 16.73 -42.31
C LEU A 369 42.58 17.57 -42.94
N ARG A 370 42.89 18.73 -42.33
CA ARG A 370 44.05 19.55 -42.70
C ARG A 370 45.10 19.46 -41.60
N ASN A 371 46.22 18.82 -41.95
CA ASN A 371 47.55 18.84 -41.36
C ASN A 371 47.67 18.73 -39.83
N ALA A 372 47.89 17.48 -39.39
CA ALA A 372 48.45 17.18 -38.08
C ALA A 372 49.89 17.72 -37.99
N ALA A 373 50.15 18.60 -37.02
CA ALA A 373 51.48 18.74 -36.45
C ALA A 373 51.83 17.42 -35.73
N ARG A 374 53.09 16.99 -35.86
CA ARG A 374 53.63 15.75 -35.29
C ARG A 374 53.24 15.58 -33.80
N PRO A 375 52.83 14.39 -33.35
CA PRO A 375 52.69 14.13 -31.93
C PRO A 375 54.08 14.13 -31.27
N GLU A 376 54.28 14.99 -30.28
CA GLU A 376 55.37 14.90 -29.33
C GLU A 376 55.28 13.56 -28.59
N SER A 377 56.43 12.89 -28.42
CA SER A 377 56.47 11.56 -27.84
C SER A 377 56.19 11.59 -26.33
N LEU A 378 55.57 10.53 -25.81
CA LEU A 378 55.25 10.37 -24.38
C LEU A 378 56.48 10.56 -23.46
N ALA A 379 57.69 10.32 -23.97
CA ALA A 379 58.95 10.53 -23.25
C ALA A 379 59.27 12.02 -22.99
N GLU A 380 58.84 12.91 -23.87
CA GLU A 380 59.08 14.36 -23.81
C GLU A 380 58.10 15.07 -22.85
N LEU A 381 56.91 14.48 -22.67
CA LEU A 381 55.90 14.91 -21.69
C LEU A 381 56.26 14.47 -20.26
N MET A 382 56.97 13.34 -20.11
CA MET A 382 57.39 12.80 -18.81
C MET A 382 58.69 13.44 -18.28
N SER A 383 59.47 14.11 -19.12
CA SER A 383 60.77 14.71 -18.75
C SER A 383 60.69 16.16 -18.26
N ARG A 384 59.50 16.73 -18.03
CA ARG A 384 59.37 18.07 -17.47
C ARG A 384 59.44 18.05 -15.92
N PRO A 385 60.46 18.66 -15.30
CA PRO A 385 60.51 18.77 -13.85
C PRO A 385 59.39 19.69 -13.34
N LEU A 386 58.64 19.20 -12.36
CA LEU A 386 57.68 19.98 -11.57
C LEU A 386 58.44 21.02 -10.74
N PHE A 387 58.53 22.25 -11.24
CA PHE A 387 58.93 23.40 -10.42
C PHE A 387 57.72 23.88 -9.61
N MET A 388 57.70 23.56 -8.32
CA MET A 388 56.95 24.34 -7.34
C MET A 388 57.78 25.57 -6.98
N SER A 389 57.39 26.76 -7.48
CA SER A 389 57.97 28.02 -7.03
C SER A 389 57.35 28.42 -5.69
N SER A 390 58.07 28.17 -4.60
CA SER A 390 57.93 28.95 -3.37
C SER A 390 58.78 30.21 -3.53
N ASP A 391 58.17 31.38 -3.63
CA ASP A 391 58.77 32.63 -3.17
C ASP A 391 57.77 33.80 -3.24
N ARG A 392 57.34 34.27 -2.07
CA ARG A 392 57.20 35.71 -1.76
C ARG A 392 56.88 35.95 -0.28
N ASN A 393 57.95 36.25 0.45
CA ASN A 393 58.13 37.28 1.49
C ASN A 393 56.99 37.59 2.48
N ASP A 394 57.25 37.20 3.73
CA ASP A 394 56.80 37.83 4.98
C ASP A 394 57.29 39.28 5.13
N PRO A 395 56.64 40.06 6.02
CA PRO A 395 57.38 40.44 7.23
C PRO A 395 56.56 40.31 8.54
N LYS A 396 57.14 39.50 9.45
CA LYS A 396 57.29 39.63 10.91
C LYS A 396 56.17 40.28 11.76
N GLY A 397 55.63 39.45 12.66
CA GLY A 397 55.12 39.82 14.00
C GLY A 397 54.61 38.58 14.74
N PRO A 398 54.97 38.35 16.03
CA PRO A 398 54.62 37.11 16.73
C PRO A 398 53.15 37.16 17.18
N ARG A 399 52.36 36.14 16.84
CA ARG A 399 51.02 35.93 17.38
C ARG A 399 50.88 34.54 17.96
N ASP A 400 50.38 34.51 19.19
CA ASP A 400 50.00 33.37 20.00
C ASP A 400 49.26 32.26 19.24
N PRO A 401 49.60 30.97 19.46
CA PRO A 401 48.78 29.86 19.02
C PRO A 401 47.74 29.55 20.11
N GLY A 402 46.65 30.31 20.16
CA GLY A 402 45.68 30.13 21.24
C GLY A 402 44.40 30.94 21.18
N ALA A 403 43.80 31.19 20.01
CA ALA A 403 42.43 31.70 19.94
C ALA A 403 41.81 31.40 18.57
N GLY A 404 40.82 30.50 18.53
CA GLY A 404 39.90 30.41 17.39
C GLY A 404 39.03 31.68 17.30
N PRO A 405 38.49 32.01 16.12
CA PRO A 405 37.69 33.22 15.96
C PRO A 405 36.37 33.11 16.76
N PRO A 406 35.93 34.19 17.44
CA PRO A 406 34.66 34.17 18.15
C PRO A 406 33.50 34.20 17.15
N LEU A 407 32.61 33.22 17.24
CA LEU A 407 31.28 33.29 16.65
C LEU A 407 30.54 34.47 17.29
N GLY A 408 30.04 35.38 16.45
CA GLY A 408 29.34 36.58 16.87
C GLY A 408 28.14 36.24 17.75
N ARG A 409 28.17 36.74 18.99
CA ARG A 409 26.95 36.91 19.81
C ARG A 409 26.04 37.87 19.08
N VAL A 410 24.90 37.38 18.60
CA VAL A 410 23.74 38.22 18.27
C VAL A 410 23.34 38.94 19.56
N ARG A 411 23.46 40.27 19.59
CA ARG A 411 23.03 41.11 20.70
C ARG A 411 21.51 41.05 20.79
N ALA A 412 20.98 40.47 21.87
CA ALA A 412 19.58 40.54 22.26
C ALA A 412 19.20 41.91 22.89
N SER A 413 19.90 42.99 22.56
CA SER A 413 19.73 44.31 23.20
C SER A 413 18.92 45.31 22.35
N SER A 414 18.19 44.84 21.32
CA SER A 414 17.39 45.68 20.44
C SER A 414 15.87 45.52 20.63
N LEU A 415 15.42 44.90 21.73
CA LEU A 415 14.00 44.73 22.06
C LEU A 415 13.56 45.39 23.38
N GLU A 416 14.47 46.09 24.08
CA GLU A 416 14.09 46.86 25.26
C GLU A 416 13.98 48.35 24.91
N GLY A 417 12.82 48.73 24.36
CA GLY A 417 12.37 50.12 24.25
C GLY A 417 10.97 50.24 24.88
N PRO A 418 10.68 51.26 25.70
CA PRO A 418 9.40 51.36 26.36
C PRO A 418 8.36 52.02 25.44
N GLY A 419 7.24 51.34 25.20
CA GLY A 419 6.00 51.96 24.72
C GLY A 419 5.37 51.28 23.50
N THR A 420 4.21 50.66 23.75
CA THR A 420 3.29 49.97 22.82
C THR A 420 3.77 48.63 22.24
N GLU A 421 3.23 47.55 22.82
CA GLU A 421 3.32 46.17 22.35
C GLU A 421 2.79 46.05 20.92
N ALA A 422 3.69 46.16 19.92
CA ALA A 422 3.36 45.81 18.56
C ALA A 422 3.49 44.29 18.42
N ALA A 423 2.36 43.60 18.17
CA ALA A 423 2.34 42.18 17.86
C ALA A 423 3.30 41.87 16.69
N MET A 424 3.96 40.72 16.76
CA MET A 424 4.87 40.27 15.70
C MET A 424 4.12 40.18 14.36
N THR A 425 4.74 40.69 13.31
CA THR A 425 4.25 40.56 11.93
C THR A 425 4.45 39.13 11.41
N ARG A 426 3.66 38.74 10.42
CA ARG A 426 3.79 37.43 9.74
C ARG A 426 5.21 37.14 9.22
N GLU A 427 5.92 38.17 8.75
CA GLU A 427 7.31 38.04 8.28
C GLU A 427 8.27 37.75 9.44
N GLN A 428 8.08 38.40 10.59
CA GLN A 428 8.85 38.13 11.81
C GLN A 428 8.62 36.69 12.31
N PHE A 429 7.40 36.15 12.22
CA PHE A 429 7.14 34.73 12.52
C PHE A 429 7.88 33.77 11.59
N GLN A 430 7.91 34.07 10.30
CA GLN A 430 8.61 33.23 9.32
C GLN A 430 10.13 33.23 9.56
N ASP A 431 10.70 34.39 9.90
CA ASP A 431 12.12 34.50 10.21
C ASP A 431 12.48 33.84 11.54
N LEU A 432 11.63 33.97 12.56
CA LEU A 432 11.80 33.26 13.83
C LEU A 432 11.73 31.74 13.65
N TRP A 433 10.84 31.25 12.78
CA TRP A 433 10.77 29.84 12.43
C TRP A 433 11.95 29.33 11.60
N ARG A 434 12.43 30.10 10.62
CA ARG A 434 13.67 29.79 9.90
C ARG A 434 14.83 29.66 10.88
N THR A 435 14.90 30.57 11.86
CA THR A 435 15.89 30.55 12.94
C THR A 435 15.73 29.30 13.81
N LEU A 436 14.51 28.95 14.22
CA LEU A 436 14.22 27.74 14.99
C LEU A 436 14.72 26.47 14.28
N ARG A 437 14.42 26.34 12.98
CA ARG A 437 14.76 25.17 12.16
C ARG A 437 16.27 25.00 11.97
N LEU A 438 17.00 26.11 11.87
CA LEU A 438 18.43 26.11 11.64
C LEU A 438 19.24 26.05 12.95
N THR A 439 18.60 26.21 14.11
CA THR A 439 19.27 26.22 15.41
C THR A 439 19.55 24.79 15.89
N PRO A 440 20.83 24.36 15.97
CA PRO A 440 21.19 23.03 16.46
C PRO A 440 21.15 22.92 17.99
N ASP A 441 21.13 24.06 18.70
CA ASP A 441 21.13 24.13 20.17
C ASP A 441 19.71 23.92 20.75
N PRO A 442 19.47 22.86 21.56
CA PRO A 442 18.17 22.56 22.15
C PRO A 442 17.74 23.57 23.23
N ALA A 443 18.65 24.32 23.85
CA ALA A 443 18.29 25.37 24.81
C ALA A 443 17.72 26.59 24.09
N LEU A 444 18.44 27.10 23.09
CA LEU A 444 17.98 28.23 22.26
C LEU A 444 16.69 27.89 21.51
N ARG A 445 16.51 26.63 21.10
CA ARG A 445 15.25 26.15 20.49
C ARG A 445 14.08 26.22 21.46
N ARG A 446 14.27 25.83 22.73
CA ARG A 446 13.24 25.95 23.77
C ARG A 446 12.87 27.41 24.04
N ASP A 447 13.85 28.30 24.09
CA ASP A 447 13.62 29.73 24.33
C ASP A 447 12.82 30.37 23.17
N LEU A 448 13.16 30.03 21.92
CA LEU A 448 12.43 30.49 20.73
C LEU A 448 10.99 29.94 20.67
N ILE A 449 10.76 28.71 21.13
CA ILE A 449 9.41 28.14 21.25
C ILE A 449 8.63 28.86 22.36
N GLY A 450 9.25 29.12 23.51
CA GLY A 450 8.63 29.91 24.58
C GLY A 450 8.21 31.31 24.12
N LEU A 451 9.01 31.92 23.25
CA LEU A 451 8.72 33.23 22.65
C LEU A 451 7.53 33.15 21.68
N LEU A 452 7.46 32.12 20.82
CA LEU A 452 6.29 31.87 19.96
C LEU A 452 5.02 31.61 20.78
N LEU A 453 5.12 30.87 21.87
CA LEU A 453 3.99 30.54 22.73
C LEU A 453 3.49 31.74 23.52
N ASN A 454 4.39 32.62 23.98
CA ASN A 454 4.00 33.88 24.62
C ASN A 454 3.33 34.82 23.63
N GLU A 455 3.84 34.91 22.41
CA GLU A 455 3.22 35.72 21.35
C GLU A 455 1.84 35.15 20.94
N ALA A 456 1.69 33.83 20.94
CA ALA A 456 0.41 33.15 20.74
C ALA A 456 -0.63 33.38 21.84
N ARG A 457 -0.25 33.97 22.99
CA ARG A 457 -1.23 34.42 23.98
C ARG A 457 -1.86 35.76 23.65
N VAL A 458 -1.25 36.53 22.75
CA VAL A 458 -1.65 37.92 22.44
C VAL A 458 -1.94 38.16 20.96
N SER A 459 -1.59 37.23 20.06
CA SER A 459 -1.82 37.36 18.60
C SER A 459 -2.53 36.12 18.01
N PRO A 460 -3.71 36.31 17.36
CA PRO A 460 -4.38 35.27 16.59
C PRO A 460 -3.53 34.72 15.42
N GLU A 461 -2.69 35.57 14.81
CA GLU A 461 -1.77 35.19 13.74
C GLU A 461 -0.70 34.20 14.21
N ALA A 462 -0.21 34.35 15.45
CA ALA A 462 0.73 33.43 16.06
C ALA A 462 0.11 32.04 16.29
N ILE A 463 -1.15 31.98 16.75
CA ILE A 463 -1.89 30.72 16.92
C ILE A 463 -2.15 30.05 15.57
N ALA A 464 -2.53 30.83 14.54
CA ALA A 464 -2.70 30.33 13.18
C ALA A 464 -1.39 29.75 12.63
N PHE A 465 -0.29 30.44 12.89
CA PHE A 465 1.05 30.00 12.52
C PHE A 465 1.44 28.69 13.22
N LEU A 466 1.29 28.60 14.54
CA LEU A 466 1.57 27.39 15.32
C LEU A 466 0.70 26.19 14.88
N SER A 467 -0.57 26.42 14.57
CA SER A 467 -1.46 25.40 14.00
C SER A 467 -0.97 24.94 12.63
N SER A 468 -0.56 25.88 11.76
CA SER A 468 0.02 25.53 10.45
C SER A 468 1.35 24.77 10.55
N LEU A 469 2.13 25.00 11.60
CA LEU A 469 3.36 24.26 11.88
C LEU A 469 3.09 22.83 12.37
N ARG A 470 2.01 22.63 13.14
CA ARG A 470 1.55 21.30 13.54
C ARG A 470 1.15 20.44 12.34
N ASP A 471 0.45 21.05 11.39
CA ASP A 471 -0.05 20.37 10.19
C ASP A 471 1.04 20.19 9.09
N ALA A 472 2.22 20.80 9.26
CA ALA A 472 3.31 20.70 8.28
C ALA A 472 4.05 19.35 8.33
N GLU A 473 3.98 18.56 7.25
CA GLU A 473 4.56 17.21 7.13
C GLU A 473 6.11 17.11 7.01
N GLY A 474 6.88 18.10 7.45
CA GLY A 474 8.34 18.10 7.30
C GLY A 474 9.09 17.30 8.37
N ASN A 475 9.89 16.30 7.99
CA ASN A 475 10.86 15.66 8.90
C ASN A 475 12.06 16.58 9.16
N PHE A 476 12.16 17.13 10.37
CA PHE A 476 13.37 17.80 10.87
C PHE A 476 13.78 17.22 12.22
N GLN A 477 15.07 17.31 12.53
CA GLN A 477 15.64 16.74 13.75
C GLN A 477 15.08 17.48 14.97
N GLY A 478 14.32 16.77 15.82
CA GLY A 478 13.60 17.35 16.97
C GLY A 478 12.13 17.73 16.69
N ARG A 479 11.55 17.35 15.54
CA ARG A 479 10.13 17.62 15.23
C ARG A 479 9.16 17.15 16.31
N ALA A 480 9.35 15.93 16.82
CA ALA A 480 8.48 15.38 17.87
C ALA A 480 8.50 16.27 19.13
N GLU A 481 9.69 16.70 19.56
CA GLU A 481 9.86 17.61 20.70
C GLU A 481 9.24 19.00 20.45
N VAL A 482 9.36 19.53 19.22
CA VAL A 482 8.73 20.81 18.85
C VAL A 482 7.19 20.69 18.81
N LEU A 483 6.65 19.62 18.24
CA LEU A 483 5.20 19.38 18.22
C LEU A 483 4.64 19.16 19.62
N GLU A 484 5.36 18.42 20.47
CA GLU A 484 5.00 18.22 21.87
C GLU A 484 4.98 19.56 22.64
N GLN A 485 5.96 20.44 22.41
CA GLN A 485 5.99 21.76 23.05
C GLN A 485 4.91 22.70 22.50
N ILE A 486 4.59 22.63 21.20
CA ILE A 486 3.47 23.38 20.60
C ILE A 486 2.14 22.89 21.18
N ASP A 487 1.92 21.57 21.25
CA ASP A 487 0.72 20.99 21.83
C ASP A 487 0.61 21.32 23.33
N ALA A 488 1.70 21.27 24.09
CA ALA A 488 1.73 21.69 25.49
C ALA A 488 1.40 23.18 25.65
N GLY A 489 1.91 24.02 24.75
CA GLY A 489 1.61 25.45 24.70
C GLY A 489 0.15 25.75 24.38
N LEU A 490 -0.42 25.09 23.37
CA LEU A 490 -1.83 25.22 23.00
C LEU A 490 -2.76 24.67 24.10
N ARG A 491 -2.35 23.63 24.84
CA ARG A 491 -3.06 23.15 26.05
C ARG A 491 -3.02 24.15 27.21
N SER A 492 -2.01 25.03 27.24
CA SER A 492 -1.86 26.04 28.28
C SER A 492 -2.74 27.29 28.05
N LEU A 493 -3.24 27.49 26.83
CA LEU A 493 -4.19 28.56 26.52
C LEU A 493 -5.52 28.34 27.26
N ASP A 494 -6.17 29.43 27.63
CA ASP A 494 -7.52 29.38 28.20
C ASP A 494 -8.58 29.28 27.10
N VAL A 495 -9.81 28.96 27.50
CA VAL A 495 -10.95 28.76 26.60
C VAL A 495 -11.29 30.06 25.85
N SER A 496 -11.08 31.23 26.47
CA SER A 496 -11.37 32.53 25.87
C SER A 496 -10.44 32.86 24.70
N ALA A 497 -9.13 32.64 24.84
CA ALA A 497 -8.15 32.85 23.77
C ALA A 497 -8.37 31.87 22.60
N LEU A 498 -8.71 30.62 22.91
CA LEU A 498 -9.05 29.61 21.90
C LEU A 498 -10.33 29.96 21.13
N ARG A 499 -11.32 30.58 21.79
CA ARG A 499 -12.55 31.07 21.14
C ARG A 499 -12.30 32.26 20.24
N GLU A 500 -11.53 33.24 20.71
CA GLU A 500 -11.19 34.44 19.94
C GLU A 500 -10.41 34.06 18.67
N PHE A 501 -9.44 33.15 18.79
CA PHE A 501 -8.68 32.60 17.67
C PHE A 501 -9.55 32.03 16.57
N ALA A 502 -10.55 31.25 16.94
CA ALA A 502 -11.40 30.60 15.96
C ALA A 502 -12.50 31.54 15.42
N SER A 503 -12.93 32.56 16.17
CA SER A 503 -14.05 33.43 15.78
C SER A 503 -13.93 33.99 14.35
N GLY A 504 -14.92 33.70 13.51
CA GLY A 504 -14.98 34.18 12.13
C GLY A 504 -14.04 33.48 11.12
N ASN A 505 -13.29 32.45 11.52
CA ASN A 505 -12.40 31.70 10.63
C ASN A 505 -12.71 30.19 10.63
N PRO A 506 -13.30 29.64 9.55
CA PRO A 506 -13.73 28.24 9.49
C PRO A 506 -12.56 27.23 9.59
N TYR A 507 -11.37 27.61 9.13
CA TYR A 507 -10.18 26.78 9.24
C TYR A 507 -9.66 26.71 10.68
N ALA A 508 -9.63 27.86 11.37
CA ALA A 508 -9.22 27.92 12.78
C ALA A 508 -10.16 27.11 13.67
N LEU A 509 -11.47 27.19 13.43
CA LEU A 509 -12.48 26.36 14.10
C LEU A 509 -12.28 24.86 13.85
N ARG A 510 -11.97 24.47 12.60
CA ARG A 510 -11.67 23.07 12.27
C ARG A 510 -10.42 22.58 12.98
N SER A 511 -9.34 23.36 12.99
CA SER A 511 -8.11 23.03 13.71
C SER A 511 -8.35 22.90 15.21
N LEU A 512 -9.17 23.78 15.80
CA LEU A 512 -9.58 23.71 17.21
C LEU A 512 -10.28 22.38 17.53
N PHE A 513 -11.20 21.97 16.65
CA PHE A 513 -11.96 20.74 16.81
C PHE A 513 -11.07 19.49 16.70
N GLU A 514 -10.15 19.44 15.74
CA GLU A 514 -9.20 18.34 15.60
C GLU A 514 -8.18 18.29 16.75
N LEU A 515 -7.80 19.45 17.30
CA LEU A 515 -7.01 19.53 18.53
C LEU A 515 -7.77 18.93 19.73
N GLY A 516 -9.07 19.15 19.79
CA GLY A 516 -9.97 18.56 20.77
C GLY A 516 -10.08 17.04 20.68
N LYS A 517 -10.27 16.49 19.47
CA LYS A 517 -10.25 15.03 19.22
C LYS A 517 -8.91 14.38 19.63
N GLY A 518 -7.81 15.12 19.49
CA GLY A 518 -6.48 14.73 19.96
C GLY A 518 -6.30 14.75 21.48
N GLY A 519 -7.37 14.92 22.27
CA GLY A 519 -7.36 14.85 23.74
C GLY A 519 -7.24 16.19 24.46
N ASN A 520 -7.38 17.33 23.77
CA ASN A 520 -7.40 18.65 24.43
C ASN A 520 -8.83 19.05 24.82
N ALA A 521 -9.22 18.77 26.07
CA ALA A 521 -10.55 19.07 26.60
C ALA A 521 -10.95 20.56 26.47
N ARG A 522 -10.01 21.49 26.67
CA ARG A 522 -10.27 22.94 26.59
C ARG A 522 -10.59 23.41 25.18
N ALA A 523 -10.03 22.76 24.16
CA ALA A 523 -10.35 23.05 22.78
C ALA A 523 -11.77 22.57 22.43
N LEU A 524 -12.21 21.42 22.92
CA LEU A 524 -13.61 20.97 22.79
C LEU A 524 -14.58 21.90 23.53
N GLU A 525 -14.22 22.32 24.74
CA GLU A 525 -14.97 23.32 25.53
C GLU A 525 -15.08 24.65 24.77
N ALA A 526 -13.98 25.12 24.17
CA ALA A 526 -13.98 26.32 23.34
C ALA A 526 -14.86 26.20 22.09
N VAL A 527 -14.90 25.03 21.42
CA VAL A 527 -15.87 24.77 20.32
C VAL A 527 -17.30 24.77 20.85
N GLN A 528 -17.54 24.17 22.02
CA GLN A 528 -18.88 24.09 22.65
C GLN A 528 -19.40 25.45 23.14
N GLU A 529 -18.54 26.40 23.46
CA GLU A 529 -18.95 27.74 23.88
C GLU A 529 -18.92 28.79 22.76
N MET A 530 -18.51 28.42 21.55
CA MET A 530 -18.33 29.35 20.45
C MET A 530 -19.65 29.99 20.00
N ASP A 531 -19.59 31.27 19.63
CA ASP A 531 -20.66 31.91 18.87
C ASP A 531 -20.46 31.63 17.38
N PHE A 532 -21.39 30.88 16.79
CA PHE A 532 -21.33 30.52 15.38
C PHE A 532 -21.98 31.58 14.46
N SER A 533 -22.57 32.64 15.02
CA SER A 533 -23.26 33.70 14.25
C SER A 533 -22.39 34.34 13.16
N PRO A 534 -21.09 34.68 13.39
CA PRO A 534 -20.23 35.25 12.34
C PRO A 534 -20.02 34.35 11.13
N TYR A 535 -20.16 33.03 11.32
CA TYR A 535 -20.02 32.05 10.25
C TYR A 535 -21.28 31.96 9.38
N LEU A 536 -22.46 32.36 9.88
CA LEU A 536 -23.67 32.47 9.04
C LEU A 536 -23.49 33.48 7.94
N GLU A 537 -22.99 34.65 8.30
CA GLU A 537 -22.85 35.77 7.37
C GLU A 537 -21.87 35.41 6.26
N THR A 538 -20.79 34.71 6.59
CA THR A 538 -19.80 34.25 5.63
C THR A 538 -20.21 33.01 4.84
N ALA A 539 -21.05 32.14 5.39
CA ALA A 539 -21.41 30.86 4.79
C ALA A 539 -22.75 30.87 4.03
N SER A 540 -23.61 31.86 4.28
CA SER A 540 -24.90 32.06 3.59
C SER A 540 -24.79 32.23 2.06
N GLY A 541 -23.60 32.53 1.54
CA GLY A 541 -23.31 32.60 0.10
C GLY A 541 -22.44 31.47 -0.47
N ASP A 542 -21.94 30.54 0.36
CA ASP A 542 -20.92 29.57 -0.06
C ASP A 542 -21.12 28.22 0.67
N ALA A 543 -21.82 27.29 0.01
CA ALA A 543 -22.12 25.96 0.55
C ALA A 543 -20.86 25.13 0.83
N ALA A 544 -19.75 25.35 0.10
CA ALA A 544 -18.50 24.63 0.33
C ALA A 544 -17.90 24.98 1.70
N ARG A 545 -18.03 26.24 2.15
CA ARG A 545 -17.59 26.65 3.50
C ARG A 545 -18.44 26.05 4.61
N LEU A 546 -19.74 25.82 4.37
CA LEU A 546 -20.61 25.11 5.31
C LEU A 546 -20.16 23.65 5.49
N VAL A 547 -19.73 23.00 4.41
CA VAL A 547 -19.18 21.63 4.47
C VAL A 547 -17.92 21.57 5.33
N GLU A 548 -17.06 22.59 5.29
CA GLU A 548 -15.81 22.65 6.09
C GLU A 548 -16.06 22.76 7.60
N ILE A 549 -17.13 23.45 8.03
CA ILE A 549 -17.48 23.61 9.46
C ILE A 549 -18.50 22.58 9.96
N SER A 550 -18.95 21.66 9.10
CA SER A 550 -19.99 20.67 9.42
C SER A 550 -19.69 19.84 10.69
N SER A 551 -18.45 19.37 10.85
CA SER A 551 -18.06 18.54 12.00
C SER A 551 -17.97 19.31 13.33
N PRO A 552 -17.28 20.48 13.41
CA PRO A 552 -17.32 21.33 14.60
C PRO A 552 -18.74 21.78 14.97
N LEU A 553 -19.54 22.15 13.98
CA LEU A 553 -20.91 22.62 14.18
C LEU A 553 -21.81 21.50 14.75
N ARG A 554 -21.71 20.29 14.20
CA ARG A 554 -22.42 19.11 14.72
C ARG A 554 -22.04 18.84 16.16
N PHE A 555 -20.74 18.87 16.48
CA PHE A 555 -20.26 18.63 17.84
C PHE A 555 -20.81 19.66 18.84
N ALA A 556 -20.78 20.95 18.49
CA ALA A 556 -21.35 22.01 19.31
C ALA A 556 -22.88 21.87 19.47
N PHE A 557 -23.58 21.51 18.39
CA PHE A 557 -25.02 21.28 18.40
C PHE A 557 -25.42 20.10 19.32
N GLU A 558 -24.73 18.97 19.19
CA GLU A 558 -24.93 17.79 20.04
C GLU A 558 -24.56 18.07 21.51
N GLY A 559 -23.54 18.90 21.75
CA GLY A 559 -23.16 19.41 23.06
C GLY A 559 -24.12 20.45 23.67
N GLY A 560 -25.18 20.83 22.96
CA GLY A 560 -26.21 21.73 23.45
C GLY A 560 -25.91 23.23 23.33
N ASN A 561 -24.93 23.63 22.53
CA ASN A 561 -24.61 25.04 22.29
C ASN A 561 -25.82 25.78 21.69
N ALA A 562 -26.27 26.83 22.38
CA ALA A 562 -27.45 27.61 21.99
C ALA A 562 -27.26 28.44 20.72
N SER A 563 -26.03 28.90 20.42
CA SER A 563 -25.69 29.58 19.16
C SER A 563 -25.69 28.59 17.99
N ALA A 564 -25.08 27.41 18.14
CA ALA A 564 -25.14 26.35 17.14
C ALA A 564 -26.57 25.86 16.87
N ARG A 565 -27.42 25.76 17.90
CA ARG A 565 -28.85 25.44 17.72
C ARG A 565 -29.61 26.53 16.97
N ARG A 566 -29.43 27.80 17.35
CA ARG A 566 -30.01 28.95 16.65
C ARG A 566 -29.52 29.05 15.21
N LEU A 567 -28.26 28.74 14.97
CA LEU A 567 -27.65 28.63 13.65
C LEU A 567 -28.44 27.64 12.80
N VAL A 568 -28.49 26.38 13.25
CA VAL A 568 -29.13 25.27 12.54
C VAL A 568 -30.62 25.53 12.31
N GLN A 569 -31.32 26.13 13.28
CA GLN A 569 -32.72 26.54 13.14
C GLN A 569 -32.92 27.73 12.18
N GLY A 570 -31.92 28.61 12.05
CA GLY A 570 -31.94 29.76 11.13
C GLY A 570 -31.49 29.44 9.70
N LEU A 571 -30.92 28.26 9.45
CA LEU A 571 -30.57 27.78 8.10
C LEU A 571 -31.85 27.44 7.34
N GLY A 572 -32.46 28.44 6.72
CA GLY A 572 -33.69 28.29 5.94
C GLY A 572 -33.53 27.41 4.69
N GLU A 573 -34.65 27.19 4.01
CA GLU A 573 -34.76 26.40 2.77
C GLU A 573 -33.69 26.69 1.70
N PRO A 574 -33.24 27.95 1.47
CA PRO A 574 -32.19 28.24 0.49
C PRO A 574 -30.84 27.56 0.80
N VAL A 575 -30.49 27.42 2.08
CA VAL A 575 -29.24 26.76 2.51
C VAL A 575 -29.36 25.25 2.34
N VAL A 576 -30.51 24.67 2.70
CA VAL A 576 -30.81 23.24 2.48
C VAL A 576 -30.72 22.91 1.00
N ALA A 577 -31.28 23.76 0.13
CA ALA A 577 -31.18 23.59 -1.32
C ALA A 577 -29.74 23.72 -1.84
N ALA A 578 -28.94 24.63 -1.27
CA ALA A 578 -27.53 24.78 -1.64
C ALA A 578 -26.69 23.58 -1.20
N LEU A 579 -26.90 23.05 0.01
CA LEU A 579 -26.22 21.85 0.51
C LEU A 579 -26.64 20.58 -0.25
N SER A 580 -27.91 20.47 -0.66
CA SER A 580 -28.37 19.38 -1.52
C SER A 580 -27.65 19.40 -2.87
N ARG A 581 -27.57 20.57 -3.53
CA ARG A 581 -26.84 20.72 -4.80
C ARG A 581 -25.34 20.41 -4.65
N GLU A 582 -24.74 20.80 -3.53
CA GLU A 582 -23.33 20.53 -3.27
C GLU A 582 -23.07 19.04 -2.99
N ALA A 583 -23.97 18.37 -2.28
CA ALA A 583 -23.94 16.91 -2.12
C ALA A 583 -24.06 16.19 -3.46
N GLU A 584 -25.03 16.58 -4.30
CA GLU A 584 -25.22 16.06 -5.66
C GLU A 584 -23.98 16.28 -6.54
N ARG A 585 -23.38 17.48 -6.47
CA ARG A 585 -22.13 17.80 -7.16
C ARG A 585 -21.00 16.88 -6.74
N HIS A 586 -20.78 16.71 -5.42
CA HIS A 586 -19.73 15.82 -4.92
C HIS A 586 -19.96 14.35 -5.25
N VAL A 587 -21.21 13.89 -5.27
CA VAL A 587 -21.57 12.54 -5.75
C VAL A 587 -21.20 12.41 -7.24
N SER A 588 -21.54 13.39 -8.07
CA SER A 588 -21.22 13.38 -9.51
C SER A 588 -19.71 13.42 -9.79
N GLU A 589 -18.94 14.09 -8.91
CA GLU A 589 -17.48 14.22 -8.98
C GLU A 589 -16.74 13.04 -8.31
N SER A 590 -17.45 12.06 -7.76
CA SER A 590 -16.88 10.94 -6.98
C SER A 590 -16.13 11.37 -5.70
N SER A 591 -16.39 12.56 -5.15
CA SER A 591 -15.85 13.01 -3.85
C SER A 591 -16.76 12.57 -2.70
N MET A 592 -16.72 11.27 -2.40
CA MET A 592 -17.66 10.64 -1.45
C MET A 592 -17.54 11.16 -0.01
N SER A 593 -16.35 11.61 0.42
CA SER A 593 -16.14 12.19 1.76
C SER A 593 -16.86 13.52 1.94
N ASP A 594 -16.87 14.36 0.90
CA ASP A 594 -17.49 15.69 0.97
C ASP A 594 -19.00 15.60 0.75
N ALA A 595 -19.46 14.68 -0.09
CA ALA A 595 -20.87 14.29 -0.16
C ALA A 595 -21.39 13.83 1.21
N ALA A 596 -20.65 12.97 1.91
CA ALA A 596 -21.03 12.51 3.25
C ALA A 596 -21.09 13.65 4.28
N LYS A 597 -20.18 14.63 4.22
CA LYS A 597 -20.20 15.83 5.09
C LYS A 597 -21.38 16.75 4.79
N ALA A 598 -21.72 16.95 3.52
CA ALA A 598 -22.89 17.71 3.12
C ALA A 598 -24.19 17.04 3.59
N VAL A 599 -24.27 15.71 3.47
CA VAL A 599 -25.37 14.89 3.99
C VAL A 599 -25.43 14.90 5.53
N GLN A 600 -24.29 14.88 6.21
CA GLN A 600 -24.20 15.07 7.66
C GLN A 600 -24.82 16.39 8.11
N LEU A 601 -24.50 17.47 7.40
CA LEU A 601 -25.01 18.79 7.74
C LEU A 601 -26.51 18.91 7.44
N LEU A 602 -26.97 18.37 6.31
CA LEU A 602 -28.41 18.23 6.01
C LEU A 602 -29.15 17.44 7.10
N ALA A 603 -28.51 16.43 7.68
CA ALA A 603 -29.08 15.63 8.75
C ALA A 603 -29.23 16.39 10.07
N VAL A 604 -28.22 17.20 10.42
CA VAL A 604 -28.27 18.08 11.58
C VAL A 604 -29.34 19.16 11.40
N ILE A 605 -29.47 19.72 10.19
CA ILE A 605 -30.52 20.71 9.85
C ILE A 605 -31.91 20.09 9.91
N GLY A 606 -32.09 18.87 9.39
CA GLY A 606 -33.38 18.19 9.38
C GLY A 606 -33.95 17.88 10.77
N ARG A 607 -33.11 17.76 11.81
CA ARG A 607 -33.56 17.64 13.21
C ARG A 607 -34.28 18.89 13.74
N GLY A 608 -34.16 20.02 13.04
CA GLY A 608 -34.79 21.30 13.38
C GLY A 608 -36.13 21.59 12.69
N GLU A 609 -36.81 20.58 12.10
CA GLU A 609 -38.10 20.67 11.36
C GLU A 609 -38.04 20.98 9.85
N GLY A 610 -37.15 20.34 9.09
CA GLY A 610 -37.03 20.57 7.64
C GLY A 610 -37.50 19.41 6.75
N ASP A 611 -38.74 19.47 6.23
CA ASP A 611 -39.20 18.58 5.13
C ASP A 611 -38.30 18.67 3.88
N ALA A 612 -37.64 19.81 3.68
CA ALA A 612 -36.67 20.04 2.63
C ALA A 612 -35.42 19.15 2.76
N ALA A 613 -34.94 18.90 3.99
CA ALA A 613 -33.76 18.05 4.23
C ALA A 613 -34.10 16.58 3.95
N VAL A 614 -35.29 16.13 4.32
CA VAL A 614 -35.78 14.79 4.01
C VAL A 614 -35.99 14.61 2.50
N SER A 615 -36.51 15.63 1.82
CA SER A 615 -36.68 15.65 0.36
C SER A 615 -35.33 15.63 -0.39
N ALA A 616 -34.29 16.26 0.17
CA ALA A 616 -32.93 16.19 -0.36
C ALA A 616 -32.32 14.79 -0.17
N LEU A 617 -32.46 14.19 1.01
CA LEU A 617 -32.01 12.81 1.27
C LEU A 617 -32.73 11.78 0.39
N ARG A 618 -34.02 11.99 0.10
CA ARG A 618 -34.79 11.16 -0.83
C ARG A 618 -34.23 11.26 -2.25
N ARG A 619 -33.94 12.47 -2.74
CA ARG A 619 -33.33 12.66 -4.07
C ARG A 619 -31.94 12.05 -4.18
N LEU A 620 -31.12 12.16 -3.14
CA LEU A 620 -29.82 11.49 -3.08
C LEU A 620 -29.96 9.96 -3.12
N ARG A 621 -31.09 9.39 -2.67
CA ARG A 621 -31.42 7.96 -2.80
C ARG A 621 -31.81 7.50 -4.19
N GLU A 622 -32.34 8.40 -5.01
CA GLU A 622 -32.75 8.09 -6.38
C GLU A 622 -31.54 7.98 -7.35
N PHE A 623 -30.32 8.28 -6.89
CA PHE A 623 -29.11 8.03 -7.66
C PHE A 623 -28.84 6.52 -7.83
N PRO A 624 -28.32 6.08 -8.99
CA PRO A 624 -28.22 4.67 -9.36
C PRO A 624 -27.46 3.82 -8.32
N VAL A 625 -27.94 2.59 -8.15
CA VAL A 625 -27.51 1.57 -7.16
C VAL A 625 -26.00 1.32 -7.14
N GLU A 626 -25.29 1.60 -8.23
CA GLU A 626 -23.83 1.49 -8.35
C GLU A 626 -23.05 2.39 -7.36
N LEU A 627 -23.69 3.43 -6.80
CA LEU A 627 -23.12 4.29 -5.73
C LEU A 627 -23.24 3.71 -4.31
N TYR A 628 -24.13 2.74 -4.10
CA TYR A 628 -24.41 2.12 -2.79
C TYR A 628 -23.48 0.96 -2.45
N GLU A 629 -22.53 0.60 -3.33
CA GLU A 629 -21.44 -0.32 -2.99
C GLU A 629 -20.47 0.27 -1.94
N ASN A 630 -20.60 1.56 -1.61
CA ASN A 630 -19.87 2.19 -0.52
C ASN A 630 -20.65 2.12 0.81
N LYS A 631 -20.31 1.11 1.61
CA LYS A 631 -20.85 0.83 2.95
C LYS A 631 -20.98 2.07 3.86
N GLU A 632 -20.06 3.04 3.75
CA GLU A 632 -20.08 4.24 4.60
C GLU A 632 -21.26 5.17 4.32
N ILE A 633 -21.71 5.28 3.06
CA ILE A 633 -22.84 6.15 2.69
C ILE A 633 -24.16 5.49 3.09
N GLU A 634 -24.30 4.19 2.88
CA GLU A 634 -25.48 3.45 3.29
C GLU A 634 -25.64 3.48 4.82
N ASP A 635 -24.61 3.08 5.57
CA ASP A 635 -24.63 3.12 7.04
C ASP A 635 -24.91 4.55 7.55
N PHE A 636 -24.40 5.58 6.87
CA PHE A 636 -24.59 6.97 7.27
C PHE A 636 -25.98 7.53 6.95
N THR A 637 -26.51 7.28 5.74
CA THR A 637 -27.86 7.71 5.34
C THR A 637 -28.91 7.05 6.23
N VAL A 638 -28.76 5.75 6.52
CA VAL A 638 -29.65 5.04 7.44
C VAL A 638 -29.50 5.59 8.86
N HIS A 639 -28.28 5.89 9.33
CA HIS A 639 -28.07 6.48 10.64
C HIS A 639 -28.68 7.89 10.75
N SER A 640 -28.65 8.69 9.69
CA SER A 640 -29.24 10.03 9.65
C SER A 640 -30.77 10.00 9.64
N LEU A 641 -31.37 9.11 8.84
CA LEU A 641 -32.82 8.88 8.86
C LEU A 641 -33.27 8.42 10.26
N TYR A 642 -32.49 7.55 10.90
CA TYR A 642 -32.75 7.11 12.27
C TYR A 642 -32.73 8.28 13.27
N LEU A 643 -31.72 9.13 13.18
CA LEU A 643 -31.55 10.29 14.06
C LEU A 643 -32.62 11.38 13.84
N MET A 644 -33.20 11.47 12.65
CA MET A 644 -34.34 12.33 12.34
C MET A 644 -35.66 11.74 12.84
N ALA A 645 -35.86 10.43 12.67
CA ALA A 645 -37.01 9.73 13.23
C ALA A 645 -37.04 9.85 14.76
N GLN A 646 -35.87 9.78 15.42
CA GLN A 646 -35.68 10.08 16.85
C GLN A 646 -36.12 11.48 17.27
N ALA A 647 -35.97 12.46 16.38
CA ALA A 647 -36.37 13.85 16.61
C ALA A 647 -37.86 14.09 16.31
N GLY A 648 -38.65 13.04 16.01
CA GLY A 648 -40.09 13.14 15.75
C GLY A 648 -40.46 13.42 14.29
N ASN A 649 -39.53 13.28 13.33
CA ASN A 649 -39.84 13.48 11.91
C ASN A 649 -40.58 12.25 11.33
N PRO A 650 -41.87 12.38 10.94
CA PRO A 650 -42.68 11.24 10.50
C PRO A 650 -42.22 10.68 9.15
N THR A 651 -41.76 11.55 8.23
CA THR A 651 -41.28 11.16 6.90
C THR A 651 -39.97 10.37 6.99
N ALA A 652 -39.08 10.74 7.91
CA ALA A 652 -37.88 9.97 8.19
C ALA A 652 -38.19 8.60 8.80
N ALA A 653 -39.19 8.52 9.69
CA ALA A 653 -39.65 7.25 10.26
C ALA A 653 -40.28 6.33 9.21
N GLU A 654 -41.10 6.87 8.31
CA GLU A 654 -41.68 6.14 7.17
C GLU A 654 -40.59 5.63 6.21
N LEU A 655 -39.61 6.48 5.88
CA LEU A 655 -38.47 6.09 5.05
C LEU A 655 -37.63 5.00 5.71
N LEU A 656 -37.39 5.08 7.03
CA LEU A 656 -36.67 4.05 7.79
C LEU A 656 -37.42 2.71 7.80
N ALA A 657 -38.75 2.75 7.94
CA ALA A 657 -39.60 1.56 7.91
C ALA A 657 -39.68 0.91 6.52
N SER A 658 -39.40 1.67 5.45
CA SER A 658 -39.33 1.15 4.07
C SER A 658 -38.01 0.47 3.70
N ILE A 659 -37.05 0.40 4.63
CA ILE A 659 -35.74 -0.24 4.40
C ILE A 659 -35.87 -1.73 4.73
N GLU A 660 -35.77 -2.59 3.73
CA GLU A 660 -35.73 -4.04 3.93
C GLU A 660 -34.45 -4.43 4.70
N LEU A 661 -34.60 -5.11 5.84
CA LEU A 661 -33.47 -5.53 6.70
C LEU A 661 -32.42 -6.37 5.96
N TYR A 662 -32.79 -7.04 4.86
CA TYR A 662 -31.90 -7.84 4.02
C TYR A 662 -30.92 -7.03 3.17
N THR A 663 -31.11 -5.71 3.03
CA THR A 663 -30.14 -4.84 2.33
C THR A 663 -29.01 -4.38 3.25
N VAL A 664 -29.20 -4.44 4.58
CA VAL A 664 -28.18 -4.04 5.55
C VAL A 664 -27.12 -5.13 5.68
N ALA A 665 -25.88 -4.82 5.30
CA ALA A 665 -24.80 -5.78 5.28
C ALA A 665 -24.58 -6.48 6.65
N PRO A 666 -24.15 -7.76 6.67
CA PRO A 666 -23.94 -8.57 7.90
C PRO A 666 -22.91 -8.03 8.93
N GLY A 667 -22.36 -6.83 8.74
CA GLY A 667 -21.36 -6.20 9.61
C GLY A 667 -21.79 -4.85 10.18
N SER A 668 -23.10 -4.58 10.24
CA SER A 668 -23.68 -3.31 10.73
C SER A 668 -24.42 -3.51 12.07
N ALA A 669 -23.85 -4.31 12.99
CA ALA A 669 -24.44 -4.63 14.29
C ALA A 669 -24.84 -3.37 15.10
N GLY A 670 -24.06 -2.29 15.02
CA GLY A 670 -24.38 -1.01 15.67
C GLY A 670 -25.55 -0.23 15.04
N LEU A 671 -25.86 -0.47 13.76
CA LEU A 671 -27.02 0.08 13.06
C LEU A 671 -28.28 -0.72 13.41
N LEU A 672 -28.17 -2.05 13.45
CA LEU A 672 -29.23 -2.96 13.90
C LEU A 672 -29.61 -2.71 15.37
N LEU A 673 -28.64 -2.43 16.24
CA LEU A 673 -28.88 -2.04 17.64
C LEU A 673 -29.64 -0.71 17.79
N LYS A 674 -29.37 0.24 16.89
CA LYS A 674 -30.05 1.54 16.83
C LYS A 674 -31.49 1.36 16.35
N LEU A 675 -31.70 0.62 15.25
CA LEU A 675 -33.02 0.28 14.72
C LEU A 675 -33.87 -0.49 15.75
N TYR A 676 -33.27 -1.41 16.49
CA TYR A 676 -33.90 -2.16 17.59
C TYR A 676 -34.36 -1.25 18.75
N ARG A 677 -33.56 -0.25 19.14
CA ARG A 677 -33.92 0.72 20.21
C ARG A 677 -35.15 1.57 19.90
N TYR A 678 -35.64 1.58 18.65
CA TYR A 678 -36.81 2.38 18.23
C TYR A 678 -38.11 1.59 18.12
N GLY A 679 -38.17 0.39 18.71
CA GLY A 679 -39.45 -0.22 19.07
C GLY A 679 -40.02 -1.26 18.11
N SER A 680 -39.20 -1.92 17.29
CA SER A 680 -39.64 -3.17 16.65
C SER A 680 -39.23 -4.37 17.53
N GLU A 681 -40.02 -4.66 18.57
CA GLU A 681 -39.92 -5.96 19.26
C GLU A 681 -39.98 -7.14 18.27
N GLY A 682 -40.70 -6.96 17.15
CA GLY A 682 -40.78 -7.90 16.03
C GLY A 682 -39.41 -8.29 15.46
N SER A 683 -38.48 -7.35 15.26
CA SER A 683 -37.19 -7.67 14.63
C SER A 683 -36.29 -8.57 15.48
N PHE A 684 -36.41 -8.50 16.82
CA PHE A 684 -35.68 -9.41 17.70
C PHE A 684 -36.37 -10.75 17.83
N LEU A 685 -37.71 -10.79 17.81
CA LEU A 685 -38.48 -12.03 17.72
C LEU A 685 -38.14 -12.80 16.43
N ASP A 686 -38.06 -12.11 15.29
CA ASP A 686 -37.69 -12.71 14.00
C ASP A 686 -36.25 -13.23 14.01
N LEU A 687 -35.29 -12.46 14.54
CA LEU A 687 -33.90 -12.91 14.68
C LEU A 687 -33.79 -14.10 15.66
N LYS A 688 -34.60 -14.12 16.71
CA LYS A 688 -34.66 -15.21 17.68
C LYS A 688 -35.19 -16.47 17.01
N GLU A 689 -36.30 -16.37 16.28
CA GLU A 689 -36.93 -17.48 15.57
C GLU A 689 -35.97 -18.05 14.50
N LEU A 690 -35.36 -17.19 13.68
CA LEU A 690 -34.35 -17.60 12.70
C LEU A 690 -33.14 -18.30 13.35
N ALA A 691 -32.66 -17.78 14.48
CA ALA A 691 -31.56 -18.41 15.21
C ALA A 691 -31.97 -19.76 15.84
N GLU A 692 -33.20 -19.89 16.33
CA GLU A 692 -33.77 -21.17 16.81
C GLU A 692 -33.96 -22.18 15.66
N GLU A 693 -34.22 -21.71 14.44
CA GLU A 693 -34.28 -22.54 13.22
C GLU A 693 -32.90 -22.98 12.71
N GLY A 694 -31.83 -22.36 13.21
CA GLY A 694 -30.44 -22.68 12.87
C GLY A 694 -29.80 -21.73 11.85
N ASP A 695 -30.38 -20.57 11.59
CA ASP A 695 -29.76 -19.55 10.73
C ASP A 695 -28.48 -19.00 11.38
N LEU A 696 -27.34 -19.29 10.74
CA LEU A 696 -26.00 -18.93 11.25
C LEU A 696 -25.73 -17.43 11.20
N GLY A 697 -26.38 -16.70 10.29
CA GLY A 697 -26.30 -15.25 10.20
C GLY A 697 -27.00 -14.59 11.39
N ALA A 698 -28.20 -15.06 11.73
CA ALA A 698 -28.95 -14.59 12.89
C ALA A 698 -28.17 -14.80 14.20
N VAL A 699 -27.50 -15.95 14.37
CA VAL A 699 -26.63 -16.20 15.54
C VAL A 699 -25.46 -15.23 15.63
N SER A 700 -24.82 -14.91 14.49
CA SER A 700 -23.73 -13.92 14.45
C SER A 700 -24.23 -12.52 14.83
N VAL A 701 -25.38 -12.11 14.30
CA VAL A 701 -25.99 -10.82 14.62
C VAL A 701 -26.35 -10.73 16.11
N LEU A 702 -26.96 -11.78 16.66
CA LEU A 702 -27.28 -11.84 18.09
C LEU A 702 -26.03 -11.81 18.98
N HIS A 703 -24.93 -12.43 18.55
CA HIS A 703 -23.66 -12.39 19.26
C HIS A 703 -23.10 -10.96 19.30
N ASP A 704 -23.09 -10.25 18.18
CA ASP A 704 -22.61 -8.87 18.12
C ASP A 704 -23.50 -7.91 18.94
N LEU A 705 -24.82 -8.15 18.94
CA LEU A 705 -25.77 -7.43 19.80
C LEU A 705 -25.45 -7.67 21.29
N ALA A 706 -25.15 -8.91 21.67
CA ALA A 706 -24.78 -9.26 23.05
C ALA A 706 -23.46 -8.61 23.49
N LEU A 707 -22.42 -8.63 22.63
CA LEU A 707 -21.14 -7.94 22.89
C LEU A 707 -21.31 -6.43 23.03
N SER A 708 -22.25 -5.86 22.30
CA SER A 708 -22.60 -4.44 22.37
C SER A 708 -23.49 -4.09 23.59
N GLY A 709 -23.72 -5.05 24.50
CA GLY A 709 -24.40 -4.84 25.79
C GLY A 709 -25.90 -5.13 25.79
N LEU A 710 -26.47 -5.67 24.71
CA LEU A 710 -27.88 -6.05 24.69
C LEU A 710 -28.11 -7.36 25.46
N ARG A 711 -28.38 -7.23 26.77
CA ARG A 711 -28.60 -8.37 27.68
C ARG A 711 -29.58 -9.44 27.15
N PRO A 712 -30.75 -9.10 26.57
CA PRO A 712 -31.67 -10.10 26.03
C PRO A 712 -31.04 -11.00 24.96
N ALA A 713 -30.12 -10.50 24.14
CA ALA A 713 -29.44 -11.31 23.12
C ALA A 713 -28.46 -12.31 23.75
N GLY A 714 -27.68 -11.87 24.76
CA GLY A 714 -26.80 -12.76 25.52
C GLY A 714 -27.57 -13.82 26.31
N ASP A 715 -28.63 -13.41 27.00
CA ASP A 715 -29.53 -14.31 27.73
C ASP A 715 -30.21 -15.34 26.82
N PHE A 716 -30.58 -14.92 25.61
CA PHE A 716 -31.13 -15.81 24.59
C PHE A 716 -30.09 -16.81 24.10
N LEU A 717 -28.90 -16.36 23.67
CA LEU A 717 -27.83 -17.24 23.22
C LEU A 717 -27.44 -18.26 24.29
N GLY A 718 -27.39 -17.84 25.56
CA GLY A 718 -27.12 -18.73 26.70
C GLY A 718 -28.17 -19.84 26.93
N ARG A 719 -29.40 -19.68 26.40
CA ARG A 719 -30.51 -20.64 26.54
C ARG A 719 -30.98 -21.26 25.22
N MET A 720 -30.38 -20.85 24.10
CA MET A 720 -30.81 -21.25 22.77
C MET A 720 -30.64 -22.76 22.56
N ASN A 721 -31.65 -23.40 21.95
CA ASN A 721 -31.56 -24.80 21.56
C ASN A 721 -30.55 -24.97 20.42
N VAL A 722 -29.41 -25.59 20.72
CA VAL A 722 -28.32 -25.74 19.76
C VAL A 722 -28.44 -26.98 18.87
N ALA A 723 -29.47 -27.81 19.03
CA ALA A 723 -29.63 -29.04 18.25
C ALA A 723 -29.62 -28.86 16.71
N PRO A 724 -30.26 -27.83 16.13
CA PRO A 724 -30.18 -27.56 14.69
C PRO A 724 -28.76 -27.27 14.22
N ILE A 725 -28.06 -26.39 14.95
CA ILE A 725 -26.68 -25.98 14.65
C ILE A 725 -25.71 -27.14 14.85
N LEU A 726 -25.93 -27.98 15.87
CA LEU A 726 -25.13 -29.19 16.12
C LEU A 726 -25.23 -30.22 14.99
N ARG A 727 -26.39 -30.36 14.35
CA ARG A 727 -26.54 -31.22 13.17
C ARG A 727 -25.71 -30.70 12.01
N GLU A 728 -25.72 -29.38 11.79
CA GLU A 728 -25.00 -28.75 10.70
C GLU A 728 -23.49 -28.62 10.95
N ALA A 729 -23.04 -28.46 12.20
CA ALA A 729 -21.63 -28.31 12.56
C ALA A 729 -20.77 -29.54 12.24
N ARG A 730 -21.40 -30.69 11.98
CA ARG A 730 -20.71 -31.88 11.44
C ARG A 730 -20.29 -31.72 9.98
N ALA A 731 -20.92 -30.81 9.24
CA ALA A 731 -20.70 -30.57 7.82
C ALA A 731 -20.18 -29.14 7.53
N SER A 732 -20.52 -28.13 8.35
CA SER A 732 -20.31 -26.71 8.09
C SER A 732 -19.38 -26.06 9.11
N ASP A 733 -18.29 -25.44 8.64
CA ASP A 733 -17.36 -24.70 9.51
C ASP A 733 -18.01 -23.44 10.10
N ARG A 734 -19.02 -22.87 9.40
CA ARG A 734 -19.79 -21.74 9.91
C ARG A 734 -20.67 -22.14 11.10
N ALA A 735 -21.27 -23.33 11.06
CA ALA A 735 -22.06 -23.84 12.17
C ALA A 735 -21.18 -24.18 13.39
N LEU A 736 -19.96 -24.64 13.14
CA LEU A 736 -18.95 -24.88 14.16
C LEU A 736 -18.45 -23.58 14.82
N TYR A 737 -18.32 -22.51 14.03
CA TYR A 737 -18.06 -21.15 14.54
C TYR A 737 -19.22 -20.62 15.36
N ALA A 738 -20.47 -20.74 14.88
CA ALA A 738 -21.67 -20.34 15.58
C ALA A 738 -21.81 -21.04 16.95
N LEU A 739 -21.52 -22.34 17.04
CA LEU A 739 -21.48 -23.07 18.32
C LEU A 739 -20.45 -22.50 19.29
N GLY A 740 -19.29 -22.09 18.79
CA GLY A 740 -18.29 -21.39 19.58
C GLY A 740 -18.84 -20.08 20.15
N LEU A 741 -19.46 -19.25 19.31
CA LEU A 741 -20.10 -17.99 19.76
C LEU A 741 -21.18 -18.21 20.81
N ILE A 742 -22.01 -19.25 20.65
CA ILE A 742 -23.07 -19.59 21.59
C ILE A 742 -22.50 -20.05 22.95
N SER A 743 -21.39 -20.82 22.92
CA SER A 743 -20.72 -21.26 24.15
C SER A 743 -20.14 -20.11 24.98
N GLN A 744 -19.68 -19.04 24.33
CA GLN A 744 -19.14 -17.84 25.01
C GLN A 744 -20.20 -17.13 25.86
N HIS A 745 -21.49 -17.31 25.53
CA HIS A 745 -22.61 -16.75 26.29
C HIS A 745 -23.15 -17.71 27.35
N GLY A 746 -22.36 -18.71 27.77
CA GLY A 746 -22.68 -19.62 28.88
C GLY A 746 -23.65 -20.75 28.53
N ASN A 747 -23.89 -21.02 27.25
CA ASN A 747 -24.72 -22.13 26.82
C ASN A 747 -24.02 -23.48 27.07
N LEU A 748 -24.48 -24.19 28.09
CA LEU A 748 -23.89 -25.46 28.53
C LEU A 748 -23.99 -26.57 27.49
N GLU A 749 -25.06 -26.61 26.69
CA GLU A 749 -25.22 -27.63 25.65
C GLU A 749 -24.21 -27.43 24.51
N ALA A 750 -23.97 -26.18 24.10
CA ALA A 750 -22.92 -25.85 23.14
C ALA A 750 -21.52 -26.20 23.67
N ALA A 751 -21.24 -25.88 24.94
CA ALA A 751 -19.96 -26.19 25.58
C ALA A 751 -19.73 -27.71 25.70
N GLN A 752 -20.75 -28.46 26.15
CA GLN A 752 -20.70 -29.91 26.27
C GLN A 752 -20.55 -30.61 24.92
N ALA A 753 -21.10 -30.04 23.84
CA ALA A 753 -20.92 -30.60 22.50
C ALA A 753 -19.45 -30.62 22.05
N PHE A 754 -18.62 -29.67 22.49
CA PHE A 754 -17.18 -29.68 22.24
C PHE A 754 -16.44 -30.71 23.11
N GLN A 755 -16.91 -30.96 24.33
CA GLN A 755 -16.30 -31.92 25.26
C GLN A 755 -16.66 -33.39 24.94
N GLY A 756 -17.91 -33.64 24.53
CA GLY A 756 -18.45 -35.00 24.34
C GLY A 756 -18.30 -35.57 22.93
N ASN A 757 -17.90 -34.77 21.93
CA ASN A 757 -17.85 -35.20 20.54
C ASN A 757 -16.44 -35.09 19.94
N ALA A 758 -15.71 -36.21 20.00
CA ALA A 758 -14.34 -36.33 19.48
C ALA A 758 -14.20 -35.92 18.01
N ALA A 759 -15.25 -36.08 17.18
CA ALA A 759 -15.22 -35.67 15.77
C ALA A 759 -15.26 -34.14 15.62
N LEU A 760 -16.09 -33.45 16.41
CA LEU A 760 -16.13 -31.98 16.47
C LEU A 760 -14.80 -31.42 17.00
N ALA A 761 -14.26 -32.01 18.08
CA ALA A 761 -12.98 -31.61 18.65
C ALA A 761 -11.81 -31.80 17.66
N ASN A 762 -11.79 -32.91 16.91
CA ASN A 762 -10.76 -33.16 15.90
C ASN A 762 -10.88 -32.21 14.69
N ARG A 763 -12.10 -31.88 14.27
CA ARG A 763 -12.34 -30.91 13.18
C ARG A 763 -11.91 -29.50 13.60
N LEU A 764 -12.24 -29.09 14.82
CA LEU A 764 -11.82 -27.80 15.39
C LEU A 764 -10.29 -27.73 15.52
N ARG A 765 -9.64 -28.84 15.90
CA ARG A 765 -8.17 -28.97 15.88
C ARG A 765 -7.58 -28.87 14.46
N GLY A 766 -8.25 -29.46 13.46
CA GLY A 766 -7.87 -29.34 12.05
C GLY A 766 -7.93 -27.90 11.54
N LEU A 767 -8.99 -27.17 11.91
CA LEU A 767 -9.16 -25.76 11.57
C LEU A 767 -8.15 -24.86 12.29
N LEU A 768 -7.87 -25.11 13.57
CA LEU A 768 -6.83 -24.41 14.33
C LEU A 768 -5.44 -24.56 13.71
N ASN A 769 -5.14 -25.73 13.15
CA ASN A 769 -3.88 -25.98 12.46
C ASN A 769 -3.82 -25.31 11.08
N ALA A 770 -4.97 -25.12 10.42
CA ALA A 770 -5.05 -24.52 9.09
C ALA A 770 -5.06 -22.98 9.14
N ASP A 771 -5.72 -22.38 10.13
CA ASP A 771 -5.84 -20.92 10.29
C ASP A 771 -6.04 -20.54 11.78
N PRO A 772 -4.94 -20.45 12.56
CA PRO A 772 -5.01 -20.24 14.01
C PRO A 772 -5.62 -18.88 14.41
N TYR A 773 -5.52 -17.85 13.57
CA TYR A 773 -6.00 -16.51 13.88
C TYR A 773 -7.52 -16.38 13.81
N ARG A 774 -8.17 -17.17 12.95
CA ARG A 774 -9.63 -17.14 12.75
C ARG A 774 -10.42 -17.81 13.87
N LEU A 775 -9.76 -18.66 14.67
CA LEU A 775 -10.35 -19.41 15.78
C LEU A 775 -9.94 -18.90 17.16
N LEU A 776 -8.82 -18.19 17.27
CA LEU A 776 -8.39 -17.55 18.53
C LEU A 776 -9.35 -16.47 19.04
N SER A 777 -10.25 -15.94 18.19
CA SER A 777 -11.35 -15.06 18.60
C SER A 777 -12.54 -15.81 19.24
N VAL A 778 -12.56 -17.14 19.17
CA VAL A 778 -13.73 -17.98 19.50
C VAL A 778 -13.51 -18.81 20.78
N ILE A 779 -12.26 -19.10 21.13
CA ILE A 779 -11.91 -19.95 22.27
C ILE A 779 -11.69 -19.09 23.51
N THR A 780 -12.43 -19.35 24.59
CA THR A 780 -12.19 -18.68 25.86
C THR A 780 -10.86 -19.13 26.49
N PRO A 781 -10.14 -18.25 27.21
CA PRO A 781 -8.92 -18.62 27.93
C PRO A 781 -9.12 -19.82 28.87
N GLU A 782 -10.30 -19.97 29.47
CA GLU A 782 -10.67 -21.08 30.35
C GLU A 782 -10.73 -22.42 29.60
N MET A 783 -11.31 -22.45 28.38
CA MET A 783 -11.30 -23.64 27.52
C MET A 783 -9.88 -24.02 27.10
N LEU A 784 -9.03 -23.01 26.84
CA LEU A 784 -7.62 -23.20 26.53
C LEU A 784 -6.87 -23.77 27.74
N ILE A 785 -7.11 -23.27 28.95
CA ILE A 785 -6.46 -23.74 30.20
C ILE A 785 -6.90 -25.15 30.58
N GLU A 786 -8.18 -25.51 30.46
CA GLU A 786 -8.69 -26.86 30.76
C GLU A 786 -8.26 -27.88 29.69
N GLN A 787 -8.25 -27.50 28.40
CA GLN A 787 -7.63 -28.34 27.36
C GLN A 787 -6.12 -28.46 27.57
N TYR A 788 -5.42 -27.40 28.01
CA TYR A 788 -3.99 -27.47 28.30
C TYR A 788 -3.70 -28.39 29.49
N ALA A 789 -4.53 -28.39 30.54
CA ALA A 789 -4.40 -29.30 31.67
C ALA A 789 -4.57 -30.78 31.27
N SER A 790 -5.55 -31.09 30.39
CA SER A 790 -5.72 -32.45 29.84
C SER A 790 -4.64 -32.85 28.82
N VAL A 791 -4.06 -31.88 28.11
CA VAL A 791 -2.92 -32.11 27.21
C VAL A 791 -1.62 -32.35 27.98
N VAL A 792 -1.42 -31.71 29.13
CA VAL A 792 -0.25 -31.94 30.00
C VAL A 792 -0.21 -33.38 30.53
N GLU A 793 -1.35 -33.99 30.86
CA GLU A 793 -1.41 -35.40 31.26
C GLU A 793 -1.10 -36.38 30.10
N GLY A 794 -1.33 -35.97 28.85
CA GLY A 794 -0.98 -36.74 27.64
C GLY A 794 0.37 -36.38 27.01
N PHE A 795 0.99 -35.27 27.42
CA PHE A 795 2.20 -34.71 26.80
C PHE A 795 3.41 -35.64 26.98
N ASP A 796 3.50 -36.32 28.12
CA ASP A 796 4.56 -37.28 28.41
C ASP A 796 4.45 -38.59 27.62
N ALA A 797 3.27 -38.89 27.06
CA ALA A 797 3.04 -40.05 26.20
C ALA A 797 3.43 -39.81 24.74
N LEU A 798 3.69 -38.57 24.33
CA LEU A 798 4.05 -38.25 22.95
C LEU A 798 5.50 -38.63 22.62
N PRO A 799 5.82 -39.04 21.38
CA PRO A 799 7.20 -39.19 20.93
C PRO A 799 7.98 -37.87 21.09
N LEU A 800 9.26 -37.95 21.46
CA LEU A 800 10.11 -36.79 21.78
C LEU A 800 10.07 -35.69 20.69
N ARG A 801 10.08 -36.08 19.41
CA ARG A 801 10.01 -35.13 18.27
C ARG A 801 8.69 -34.36 18.18
N ALA A 802 7.58 -34.99 18.60
CA ALA A 802 6.28 -34.32 18.64
C ALA A 802 6.22 -33.31 19.80
N ARG A 803 6.79 -33.66 20.96
CA ARG A 803 6.96 -32.73 22.09
C ARG A 803 7.79 -31.51 21.68
N GLU A 804 8.94 -31.74 21.05
CA GLU A 804 9.82 -30.67 20.57
C GLU A 804 9.16 -29.74 19.54
N SER A 805 8.38 -30.30 18.61
CA SER A 805 7.67 -29.52 17.58
C SER A 805 6.54 -28.67 18.18
N ILE A 806 5.78 -29.22 19.13
CA ILE A 806 4.67 -28.53 19.79
C ILE A 806 5.20 -27.43 20.72
N SER A 807 6.23 -27.74 21.52
CA SER A 807 6.89 -26.75 22.39
C SER A 807 7.46 -25.58 21.59
N ARG A 808 8.04 -25.85 20.40
CA ARG A 808 8.58 -24.80 19.53
C ARG A 808 7.51 -23.86 18.98
N GLY A 809 6.40 -24.39 18.46
CA GLY A 809 5.31 -23.56 17.93
C GLY A 809 4.65 -22.69 19.00
N ILE A 810 4.54 -23.20 20.23
CA ILE A 810 4.00 -22.43 21.37
C ILE A 810 4.96 -21.32 21.79
N ILE A 811 6.27 -21.60 21.83
CA ILE A 811 7.29 -20.60 22.13
C ILE A 811 7.28 -19.49 21.06
N GLU A 812 7.22 -19.85 19.78
CA GLU A 812 7.20 -18.87 18.67
C GLU A 812 5.95 -17.98 18.70
N ALA A 813 4.78 -18.54 18.98
CA ALA A 813 3.54 -17.77 19.12
C ALA A 813 3.57 -16.80 20.31
N TRP A 814 4.13 -17.23 21.45
CA TRP A 814 4.29 -16.36 22.63
C TRP A 814 5.35 -15.29 22.44
N GLN A 815 6.42 -15.59 21.70
CA GLN A 815 7.47 -14.62 21.40
C GLN A 815 6.97 -13.52 20.47
N ALA A 816 6.13 -13.86 19.49
CA ALA A 816 5.50 -12.89 18.59
C ALA A 816 4.60 -11.88 19.34
N GLU A 817 3.89 -12.31 20.39
CA GLU A 817 3.10 -11.38 21.21
C GLU A 817 3.93 -10.58 22.21
N ALA A 818 5.01 -11.16 22.74
CA ALA A 818 5.98 -10.40 23.54
C ALA A 818 6.66 -9.29 22.71
N ASP A 819 7.00 -9.56 21.45
CA ASP A 819 7.61 -8.60 20.52
C ASP A 819 6.63 -7.48 20.13
N LYS A 820 5.34 -7.81 19.91
CA LYS A 820 4.28 -6.80 19.72
C LYS A 820 4.13 -5.92 20.96
N ALA A 821 4.13 -6.50 22.16
CA ALA A 821 4.02 -5.74 23.40
C ALA A 821 5.23 -4.82 23.62
N ALA A 822 6.45 -5.29 23.34
CA ALA A 822 7.67 -4.47 23.38
C ALA A 822 7.60 -3.31 22.37
N TYR A 823 7.12 -3.59 21.16
CA TYR A 823 6.89 -2.57 20.14
C TYR A 823 5.91 -1.48 20.60
N TYR A 824 4.82 -1.83 21.31
CA TYR A 824 3.87 -0.84 21.82
C TYR A 824 4.39 -0.08 23.05
N ALA A 825 5.16 -0.73 23.92
CA ALA A 825 5.81 -0.08 25.07
C ALA A 825 6.82 1.00 24.62
N ASP A 826 7.53 0.77 23.51
CA ASP A 826 8.48 1.71 22.92
C ASP A 826 7.83 2.83 22.08
N ASN A 827 6.51 2.77 21.85
CA ASN A 827 5.77 3.72 21.01
C ASN A 827 4.45 4.22 21.66
N PRO A 828 4.50 4.91 22.81
CA PRO A 828 3.32 5.25 23.63
C PRO A 828 2.34 6.26 23.00
N GLY A 829 2.63 6.78 21.81
CA GLY A 829 1.78 7.73 21.08
C GLY A 829 0.78 7.10 20.10
N ARG A 830 0.71 5.78 19.99
CA ARG A 830 -0.31 5.08 19.20
C ARG A 830 -1.39 4.53 20.15
N VAL A 831 -2.65 4.84 19.82
CA VAL A 831 -3.87 4.60 20.62
C VAL A 831 -3.81 3.28 21.38
N VAL A 832 -3.75 3.40 22.71
CA VAL A 832 -4.04 2.33 23.66
C VAL A 832 -5.56 2.34 23.86
N THR A 833 -6.28 1.38 23.29
CA THR A 833 -7.67 1.13 23.69
C THR A 833 -7.68 0.39 25.03
N GLU A 834 -8.69 0.66 25.86
CA GLU A 834 -8.83 0.20 27.26
C GLU A 834 -8.87 -1.34 27.43
N ASP A 835 -8.92 -2.11 26.34
CA ASP A 835 -9.02 -3.58 26.32
C ASP A 835 -7.69 -4.32 26.62
N LEU A 836 -6.58 -3.62 26.77
CA LEU A 836 -5.24 -4.23 26.97
C LEU A 836 -4.85 -4.46 28.45
N ILE A 837 -5.58 -3.88 29.41
CA ILE A 837 -5.26 -4.01 30.84
C ILE A 837 -5.26 -5.49 31.31
N PRO A 838 -6.18 -6.37 30.87
CA PRO A 838 -6.14 -7.80 31.22
C PRO A 838 -4.95 -8.56 30.61
N GLN A 839 -4.41 -8.12 29.47
CA GLN A 839 -3.35 -8.83 28.77
C GLN A 839 -1.98 -8.70 29.46
N SER A 840 -1.72 -7.58 30.16
CA SER A 840 -0.46 -7.38 30.89
C SER A 840 -0.22 -8.43 32.01
N PHE A 841 -1.29 -8.89 32.66
CA PHE A 841 -1.23 -9.96 33.68
C PHE A 841 -0.95 -11.33 33.05
N LEU A 842 -1.57 -11.62 31.90
CA LEU A 842 -1.39 -12.86 31.14
C LEU A 842 0.02 -12.98 30.55
N VAL A 843 0.56 -11.86 30.05
CA VAL A 843 1.94 -11.76 29.54
C VAL A 843 2.96 -12.05 30.65
N ARG A 844 2.73 -11.55 31.87
CA ARG A 844 3.60 -11.83 33.02
C ARG A 844 3.60 -13.32 33.41
N ARG A 845 2.43 -13.96 33.42
CA ARG A 845 2.29 -15.41 33.70
C ARG A 845 2.94 -16.28 32.61
N ALA A 846 2.82 -15.87 31.34
CA ALA A 846 3.46 -16.56 30.22
C ALA A 846 5.00 -16.49 30.30
N ALA A 847 5.55 -15.31 30.59
CA ALA A 847 6.98 -15.12 30.78
C ALA A 847 7.54 -15.97 31.94
N GLU A 848 6.81 -16.06 33.06
CA GLU A 848 7.16 -16.93 34.18
C GLU A 848 7.13 -18.43 33.82
N GLY A 849 6.22 -18.86 32.94
CA GLY A 849 6.16 -20.24 32.43
C GLY A 849 7.34 -20.62 31.56
N VAL A 850 7.75 -19.73 30.65
CA VAL A 850 8.92 -19.93 29.77
C VAL A 850 10.20 -20.05 30.59
N GLU A 851 10.38 -19.21 31.61
CA GLU A 851 11.58 -19.29 32.47
C GLU A 851 11.61 -20.53 33.35
N ARG A 852 10.45 -21.03 33.83
CA ARG A 852 10.40 -22.33 34.54
C ARG A 852 10.83 -23.48 33.64
N TYR A 853 10.38 -23.49 32.38
CA TYR A 853 10.77 -24.52 31.42
C TYR A 853 12.26 -24.46 31.08
N ARG A 854 12.81 -23.27 30.80
CA ARG A 854 14.25 -23.09 30.55
C ARG A 854 15.10 -23.52 31.74
N ARG A 855 14.63 -23.29 32.97
CA ARG A 855 15.32 -23.76 34.18
C ARG A 855 15.28 -25.30 34.27
N ALA A 856 14.11 -25.91 34.04
CA ALA A 856 13.96 -27.38 34.06
C ALA A 856 14.82 -28.08 33.00
N ASP A 857 14.93 -27.51 31.79
CA ASP A 857 15.76 -28.05 30.71
C ASP A 857 17.26 -27.96 31.02
N ARG A 858 17.70 -26.86 31.66
CA ARG A 858 19.10 -26.71 32.13
C ARG A 858 19.46 -27.63 33.28
N GLU A 859 18.49 -27.98 34.12
CA GLU A 859 18.67 -28.84 35.30
C GLU A 859 18.49 -30.34 34.97
N ALA A 860 18.02 -30.67 33.77
CA ALA A 860 17.87 -32.05 33.34
C ALA A 860 19.25 -32.76 33.21
N PRO A 861 19.45 -33.90 33.88
CA PRO A 861 20.72 -34.63 33.78
C PRO A 861 20.93 -35.13 32.34
N PRO A 862 22.17 -35.07 31.82
CA PRO A 862 22.44 -35.50 30.45
C PRO A 862 22.07 -36.98 30.27
N PRO A 863 21.50 -37.37 29.11
CA PRO A 863 21.03 -38.72 28.90
C PRO A 863 22.19 -39.72 29.04
N ARG A 864 22.00 -40.72 29.92
CA ARG A 864 22.96 -41.82 30.09
C ARG A 864 23.11 -42.55 28.75
N ARG A 865 24.30 -42.51 28.16
CA ARG A 865 24.66 -43.31 26.99
C ARG A 865 24.45 -44.78 27.32
N SER A 866 23.50 -45.43 26.65
CA SER A 866 23.35 -46.87 26.69
C SER A 866 24.50 -47.50 25.92
N GLU A 867 25.44 -48.10 26.64
CA GLU A 867 26.42 -49.02 26.08
C GLU A 867 25.67 -50.25 25.54
N THR A 868 25.44 -50.27 24.23
CA THR A 868 24.98 -51.48 23.52
C THR A 868 26.19 -52.13 22.85
N ARG A 869 26.57 -53.30 23.36
CA ARG A 869 27.62 -54.18 22.83
C ARG A 869 27.30 -54.61 21.39
N PRO A 870 28.28 -54.58 20.46
CA PRO A 870 28.07 -55.03 19.10
C PRO A 870 28.46 -56.51 18.96
N SER A 871 27.49 -57.41 18.97
CA SER A 871 27.60 -58.71 18.30
C SER A 871 26.21 -59.14 17.84
N ASP A 872 26.15 -59.77 16.67
CA ASP A 872 24.97 -60.34 16.02
C ASP A 872 24.13 -59.40 15.14
N ARG A 873 24.68 -59.07 13.97
CA ARG A 873 23.87 -58.87 12.76
C ARG A 873 24.43 -59.72 11.61
N PRO A 874 23.57 -60.51 10.91
CA PRO A 874 23.99 -61.29 9.75
C PRO A 874 24.22 -60.36 8.54
N GLY A 875 25.31 -60.62 7.82
CA GLY A 875 25.79 -59.80 6.71
C GLY A 875 24.87 -59.75 5.48
N PRO A 876 25.00 -58.71 4.65
CA PRO A 876 24.13 -58.48 3.50
C PRO A 876 24.47 -59.42 2.33
N LYS A 877 23.44 -60.02 1.73
CA LYS A 877 23.55 -60.75 0.46
C LYS A 877 23.79 -59.74 -0.68
N LYS A 878 24.84 -60.00 -1.47
CA LYS A 878 25.23 -59.23 -2.66
C LYS A 878 24.11 -59.19 -3.72
N PRO A 879 23.90 -58.06 -4.42
CA PRO A 879 22.99 -58.01 -5.56
C PRO A 879 23.63 -58.66 -6.80
N LYS A 880 22.85 -59.49 -7.51
CA LYS A 880 23.17 -60.00 -8.85
C LYS A 880 22.95 -58.89 -9.87
N ARG A 881 23.96 -58.68 -10.73
CA ARG A 881 23.86 -57.93 -11.99
C ARG A 881 22.78 -58.57 -12.88
N PHE A 882 21.92 -57.75 -13.46
CA PHE A 882 21.31 -58.05 -14.75
C PHE A 882 21.45 -56.84 -15.67
N VAL A 883 21.83 -57.16 -16.90
CA VAL A 883 21.98 -56.30 -18.06
C VAL A 883 20.68 -56.40 -18.86
N ASN A 884 20.00 -55.26 -19.03
CA ASN A 884 19.48 -54.70 -20.29
C ASN A 884 18.62 -53.49 -19.95
#